data_AF-A0AAD7TIG9-F1
#
_entry.id   AF-A0AAD7TIG9-F1
#
_cell.length_a   1.000
_cell.length_b   1.000
_cell.length_c   1.000
_cell.angle_alpha   90.00
_cell.angle_beta   90.00
_cell.angle_gamma   90.00
#
_symmetry.space_group_name_H-M   'P 1'
#
loop_
_entity.id
_entity.type
_entity.pdbx_description
1 polymer ?
#
loop_
_entity_poly.entity_id
_entity_poly.type
_entity_poly.pdbx_seq_one_letter_code
_entity_poly.pdbx_strand_id
1 'polypeptide(L)'
;MTTPVASSSQPAQIPALESPHQEGTKKSKDKKAKDTGSAHPLELNPRPEYFDHRLKIFEKLKAEYDEWVKNQPRQEIAVTLPDGSQRKGISWETSPMDIAKEISKGLADRVVIAKVNGELWDLERPLEASCNLELLDFEHPEGKRVFWHSSAHVLGEAAERHYGCHLCIGPPTDDGFFYEMAIQDRPVVNSDYPALEKVADMAIKEKQKFERLVVPKETLLEMFGYNKYKKYIIETKIPDGTSTTVYRCGPMVDLCVGPHIPHTGRIKAFMVTKNSASYFLGDANNDSLQRVYGISFPDKKQLTEYKKFLEEAAKRDHRKIGKEQELFFFNDLSPGSCFFLPHGTRIYNTLVELMRSEYFKRGYQEVISPNMYNSKLWETSGHWQNYKDDMFTLDVEKEKWALKPMNCPGHCLIFDSRDRSYKELPIRMAEFGIIHRNEASGALTGLTRVRRFVQDDTHVFCMPSQIEDEIAALFDFMQHIYGLFGFEFHLELSTRPENYLGTIETWDAAEDQLKKALEKFYPGKWEINPGDGAFYGPKIDITIRDALRRAFQCATIQLDFQLPERFNLKYRSADEAAAADAGKPPPRPVIIHRAILGSLERFIAIITEHFAGKWPFWLSPRQVLVVPVAVPYREYASEVADKLSKLGLYVDVDNGENTLPKKIRNGEIAQYNFILVVGQDELDSRSVNVRNRDDVGTKARTETLPLDVIAEKLLALKTSRSLHNKLQDINTSPSWWISKIPSSRHIPIAVDMSHIYSDATALEYAMRRPPLPVLTFVIFPDIALACIMALRPPFAIRLGASLLLLSAAFYATATYTLGAPVSDYSMGSVGFGNMVLNITLFTWLADPIKDFRYIKEPAPLTAEPFIKRLWYPVASEVDVVANVPPLAPGSRWQYLRRRVRQLLVGMAILDVVESWIHTHRHLYMPATAPLHFPAGLRGFVAQSACMVPWFVMVYMTVQLPYLICAILAVGLRVGNGDPEAWPDLFGNVADAYTLRNLWGKVWHQSFRRHFCYWGKFVVRVLRIPRGTWLSSQVQIHVAFLLSAFLHCMGDLMIGKEHVGRSLWYFVINGMAITFEDTVIALAKRAGYGAAQAQTGPPSYPLRILGYAWVVLWCMWSGPIYKDWLLESGVHLGNFLPYSPVRSLILPALYEAIDVS
;
A
#
# COMPACT_ATOMS: atom_id res chain seq x y z
N MET A 1 -35.34 -27.99 15.22
CA MET A 1 -34.05 -27.35 14.87
C MET A 1 -34.16 -26.83 13.45
N THR A 2 -34.49 -25.55 13.29
CA THR A 2 -34.69 -24.90 11.99
C THR A 2 -33.38 -24.24 11.57
N THR A 3 -32.75 -24.80 10.55
CA THR A 3 -31.67 -24.16 9.79
C THR A 3 -32.16 -22.84 9.20
N PRO A 4 -31.37 -21.74 9.26
CA PRO A 4 -31.70 -20.50 8.57
C PRO A 4 -31.52 -20.71 7.06
N VAL A 5 -32.61 -20.63 6.31
CA VAL A 5 -32.57 -20.66 4.83
C VAL A 5 -31.88 -19.38 4.36
N ALA A 6 -30.73 -19.54 3.68
CA ALA A 6 -29.99 -18.46 3.06
C ALA A 6 -30.85 -17.73 2.01
N SER A 7 -30.84 -16.40 2.06
CA SER A 7 -31.62 -15.52 1.18
C SER A 7 -30.97 -15.41 -0.20
N SER A 8 -31.37 -16.26 -1.15
CA SER A 8 -31.26 -15.98 -2.59
C SER A 8 -32.45 -15.13 -3.02
N SER A 9 -32.26 -13.96 -3.63
CA SER A 9 -33.36 -13.25 -4.30
C SER A 9 -32.84 -12.31 -5.40
N GLN A 10 -32.98 -12.70 -6.68
CA GLN A 10 -32.75 -11.79 -7.81
C GLN A 10 -33.92 -10.80 -7.95
N PRO A 11 -33.71 -9.48 -8.10
CA PRO A 11 -34.80 -8.52 -8.26
C PRO A 11 -35.33 -8.35 -9.69
N ALA A 12 -36.63 -8.08 -9.76
CA ALA A 12 -37.36 -7.59 -10.92
C ALA A 12 -36.89 -6.20 -11.39
N GLN A 13 -36.93 -5.98 -12.70
CA GLN A 13 -36.72 -4.68 -13.36
C GLN A 13 -37.89 -3.73 -13.07
N ILE A 14 -37.60 -2.52 -12.57
CA ILE A 14 -38.56 -1.41 -12.48
C ILE A 14 -38.13 -0.36 -13.51
N PRO A 15 -39.04 0.19 -14.35
CA PRO A 15 -38.69 1.22 -15.32
C PRO A 15 -38.22 2.51 -14.63
N ALA A 16 -37.20 3.14 -15.21
CA ALA A 16 -36.59 4.37 -14.71
C ALA A 16 -37.61 5.50 -14.56
N LEU A 17 -37.68 6.08 -13.36
CA LEU A 17 -38.40 7.34 -13.11
C LEU A 17 -37.56 8.50 -13.66
N GLU A 18 -37.87 8.93 -14.88
CA GLU A 18 -37.45 10.23 -15.40
C GLU A 18 -38.02 11.34 -14.50
N SER A 19 -37.15 12.25 -14.06
CA SER A 19 -37.54 13.45 -13.31
C SER A 19 -37.81 14.59 -14.29
N PRO A 20 -39.04 15.12 -14.43
CA PRO A 20 -39.22 16.39 -15.13
C PRO A 20 -38.97 17.53 -14.14
N HIS A 21 -37.93 18.31 -14.42
CA HIS A 21 -37.83 19.69 -13.96
C HIS A 21 -39.06 20.47 -14.46
N GLN A 22 -39.84 21.06 -13.53
CA GLN A 22 -40.74 22.16 -13.86
C GLN A 22 -40.53 23.34 -12.92
N GLU A 23 -40.30 24.48 -13.56
CA GLU A 23 -40.08 25.80 -13.00
C GLU A 23 -41.27 26.30 -12.19
N GLY A 24 -40.95 27.13 -11.19
CA GLY A 24 -41.92 27.63 -10.23
C GLY A 24 -42.93 28.63 -10.79
N THR A 25 -44.14 28.58 -10.24
CA THR A 25 -45.02 29.74 -10.14
C THR A 25 -45.65 29.80 -8.74
N LYS A 26 -45.49 30.95 -8.08
CA LYS A 26 -46.13 31.31 -6.80
C LYS A 26 -47.63 31.53 -7.00
N LYS A 27 -48.49 31.02 -6.10
CA LYS A 27 -49.62 31.79 -5.53
C LYS A 27 -50.32 31.13 -4.32
N SER A 28 -50.69 32.04 -3.41
CA SER A 28 -51.66 32.05 -2.29
C SER A 28 -51.66 30.94 -1.23
N LYS A 29 -51.38 31.41 0.01
CA LYS A 29 -51.78 30.80 1.28
C LYS A 29 -53.30 30.74 1.37
N ASP A 30 -53.84 29.55 1.63
CA ASP A 30 -55.07 29.38 2.41
C ASP A 30 -54.86 28.30 3.47
N LYS A 31 -55.29 28.60 4.70
CA LYS A 31 -55.22 27.71 5.86
C LYS A 31 -56.27 26.60 5.70
N LYS A 32 -55.82 25.35 5.52
CA LYS A 32 -56.60 24.14 5.84
C LYS A 32 -55.72 23.14 6.59
N ALA A 33 -56.32 22.53 7.61
CA ALA A 33 -55.69 21.60 8.55
C ALA A 33 -54.93 20.48 7.83
N LYS A 34 -53.76 20.13 8.36
CA LYS A 34 -52.96 18.97 7.94
C LYS A 34 -53.71 17.71 8.35
N ASP A 35 -54.47 17.14 7.42
CA ASP A 35 -54.86 15.73 7.47
C ASP A 35 -53.69 14.93 6.88
N THR A 36 -53.02 14.15 7.72
CA THR A 36 -51.92 13.25 7.33
C THR A 36 -52.42 11.82 7.21
N GLY A 37 -53.69 11.61 6.84
CA GLY A 37 -54.28 10.29 6.64
C GLY A 37 -53.78 9.62 5.36
N SER A 38 -53.37 8.35 5.47
CA SER A 38 -53.10 7.49 4.32
C SER A 38 -54.33 7.43 3.41
N ALA A 39 -54.15 7.24 2.10
CA ALA A 39 -55.26 7.10 1.14
C ALA A 39 -56.09 5.80 1.33
N HIS A 40 -55.70 4.93 2.27
CA HIS A 40 -56.31 3.62 2.53
C HIS A 40 -56.95 3.58 3.93
N PRO A 41 -58.00 2.76 4.12
CA PRO A 41 -58.66 2.64 5.42
C PRO A 41 -57.69 2.05 6.45
N LEU A 42 -57.87 2.41 7.73
CA LEU A 42 -57.05 1.88 8.83
C LEU A 42 -57.18 0.35 8.94
N GLU A 43 -58.39 -0.16 8.74
CA GLU A 43 -58.71 -1.58 8.70
C GLU A 43 -59.69 -1.84 7.55
N LEU A 44 -59.65 -3.04 6.97
CA LEU A 44 -60.61 -3.46 5.96
C LEU A 44 -62.01 -3.61 6.57
N ASN A 45 -63.00 -3.06 5.87
CA ASN A 45 -64.41 -3.20 6.20
C ASN A 45 -65.22 -3.45 4.91
N PRO A 46 -65.84 -4.63 4.74
CA PRO A 46 -65.88 -5.76 5.68
C PRO A 46 -64.52 -6.42 5.90
N ARG A 47 -64.32 -7.04 7.07
CA ARG A 47 -63.11 -7.83 7.35
C ARG A 47 -63.08 -9.10 6.49
N PRO A 48 -61.91 -9.67 6.20
CA PRO A 48 -61.81 -10.90 5.42
C PRO A 48 -62.55 -12.09 6.07
N GLU A 49 -63.25 -12.89 5.26
CA GLU A 49 -64.08 -14.02 5.74
C GLU A 49 -63.28 -15.12 6.44
N TYR A 50 -62.00 -15.28 6.09
CA TYR A 50 -61.14 -16.32 6.66
C TYR A 50 -60.91 -16.16 8.17
N PHE A 51 -61.12 -14.97 8.74
CA PHE A 51 -61.06 -14.73 10.18
C PHE A 51 -62.11 -15.57 10.93
N ASP A 52 -63.36 -15.54 10.48
CA ASP A 52 -64.46 -16.23 11.15
C ASP A 52 -64.36 -17.75 10.99
N HIS A 53 -63.93 -18.20 9.80
CA HIS A 53 -63.72 -19.63 9.53
C HIS A 53 -62.69 -20.26 10.47
N ARG A 54 -61.49 -19.69 10.57
CA ARG A 54 -60.42 -20.25 11.40
C ARG A 54 -60.73 -20.17 12.90
N LEU A 55 -61.40 -19.10 13.34
CA LEU A 55 -61.81 -18.94 14.74
C LEU A 55 -62.82 -19.99 15.15
N LYS A 56 -63.82 -20.28 14.30
CA LYS A 56 -64.81 -21.33 14.57
C LYS A 56 -64.17 -22.71 14.77
N ILE A 57 -63.19 -23.05 13.92
CA ILE A 57 -62.43 -24.32 14.06
C ILE A 57 -61.59 -24.30 15.34
N PHE A 58 -60.88 -23.21 15.61
CA PHE A 58 -60.05 -23.08 16.81
C PHE A 58 -60.87 -23.21 18.11
N GLU A 59 -62.02 -22.52 18.20
CA GLU A 59 -62.88 -22.54 19.39
C GLU A 59 -63.46 -23.93 19.66
N LYS A 60 -63.83 -24.67 18.61
CA LYS A 60 -64.24 -26.07 18.73
C LYS A 60 -63.11 -26.93 19.33
N LEU A 61 -61.92 -26.87 18.75
CA LEU A 61 -60.76 -27.65 19.21
C LEU A 61 -60.32 -27.24 20.63
N LYS A 62 -60.44 -25.95 20.97
CA LYS A 62 -60.12 -25.44 22.30
C LYS A 62 -61.04 -26.01 23.35
N ALA A 63 -62.34 -26.10 23.07
CA ALA A 63 -63.30 -26.70 23.98
C ALA A 63 -63.00 -28.19 24.22
N GLU A 64 -62.69 -28.94 23.15
CA GLU A 64 -62.29 -30.35 23.23
C GLU A 64 -61.00 -30.53 24.06
N TYR A 65 -60.00 -29.68 23.83
CA TYR A 65 -58.74 -29.71 24.59
C TYR A 65 -58.95 -29.38 26.08
N ASP A 66 -59.74 -28.35 26.39
CA ASP A 66 -60.00 -27.94 27.77
C ASP A 66 -60.75 -29.02 28.56
N GLU A 67 -61.68 -29.73 27.92
CA GLU A 67 -62.34 -30.90 28.50
C GLU A 67 -61.33 -32.05 28.73
N TRP A 68 -60.44 -32.31 27.78
CA TRP A 68 -59.39 -33.30 27.93
C TRP A 68 -58.42 -32.98 29.09
N VAL A 69 -58.02 -31.71 29.24
CA VAL A 69 -57.14 -31.25 30.35
C VAL A 69 -57.82 -31.42 31.71
N LYS A 70 -59.12 -31.16 31.81
CA LYS A 70 -59.90 -31.40 33.05
C LYS A 70 -59.90 -32.87 33.47
N ASN A 71 -59.83 -33.78 32.49
CA ASN A 71 -59.81 -35.23 32.73
C ASN A 71 -58.41 -35.80 33.02
N GLN A 72 -57.35 -35.00 32.97
CA GLN A 72 -55.99 -35.46 33.31
C GLN A 72 -55.79 -35.68 34.83
N PRO A 73 -54.97 -36.65 35.25
CA PRO A 73 -54.72 -36.89 36.67
C PRO A 73 -54.00 -35.71 37.33
N ARG A 74 -54.53 -35.24 38.46
CA ARG A 74 -53.91 -34.22 39.32
C ARG A 74 -53.01 -34.91 40.35
N GLN A 75 -51.70 -34.77 40.18
CA GLN A 75 -50.66 -35.37 41.02
C GLN A 75 -49.81 -34.27 41.64
N GLU A 76 -49.32 -34.48 42.86
CA GLU A 76 -48.34 -33.58 43.46
C GLU A 76 -47.01 -33.67 42.67
N ILE A 77 -46.48 -32.51 42.31
CA ILE A 77 -45.22 -32.39 41.58
C ILE A 77 -44.25 -31.47 42.32
N ALA A 78 -42.95 -31.78 42.21
CA ALA A 78 -41.87 -30.95 42.73
C ALA A 78 -41.27 -30.11 41.59
N VAL A 79 -41.22 -28.80 41.78
CA VAL A 79 -40.63 -27.84 40.84
C VAL A 79 -39.32 -27.33 41.44
N THR A 80 -38.19 -27.68 40.83
CA THR A 80 -36.85 -27.29 41.29
C THR A 80 -36.39 -26.04 40.55
N LEU A 81 -36.00 -25.01 41.29
CA LEU A 81 -35.47 -23.75 40.76
C LEU A 81 -33.93 -23.79 40.65
N PRO A 82 -33.29 -22.84 39.93
CA PRO A 82 -31.84 -22.85 39.70
C PRO A 82 -31.00 -22.69 40.97
N ASP A 83 -31.58 -22.10 42.03
CA ASP A 83 -30.95 -21.96 43.34
C ASP A 83 -31.01 -23.26 44.18
N GLY A 84 -31.56 -24.34 43.61
CA GLY A 84 -31.77 -25.62 44.26
C GLY A 84 -33.00 -25.66 45.17
N SER A 85 -33.74 -24.55 45.31
CA SER A 85 -34.96 -24.52 46.10
C SER A 85 -36.10 -25.25 45.37
N GLN A 86 -36.96 -25.91 46.13
CA GLN A 86 -38.11 -26.63 45.59
C GLN A 86 -39.41 -25.89 45.92
N ARG A 87 -40.37 -25.95 45.00
CA ARG A 87 -41.76 -25.51 45.18
C ARG A 87 -42.69 -26.68 44.89
N LYS A 88 -43.82 -26.72 45.60
CA LYS A 88 -44.86 -27.73 45.38
C LYS A 88 -45.83 -27.22 44.33
N GLY A 89 -46.23 -28.09 43.41
CA GLY A 89 -47.28 -27.82 42.43
C GLY A 89 -48.19 -29.03 42.24
N ILE A 90 -49.22 -28.87 41.42
CA ILE A 90 -50.15 -29.92 41.00
C ILE A 90 -50.06 -30.04 39.47
N SER A 91 -49.87 -31.26 38.97
CA SER A 91 -49.82 -31.53 37.52
C SER A 91 -51.11 -31.10 36.82
N TRP A 92 -50.99 -30.54 35.62
CA TRP A 92 -52.10 -30.02 34.81
C TRP A 92 -52.89 -28.87 35.45
N GLU A 93 -52.35 -28.25 36.52
CA GLU A 93 -52.95 -27.11 37.21
C GLU A 93 -51.95 -25.99 37.46
N THR A 94 -50.82 -26.27 38.12
CA THR A 94 -49.80 -25.26 38.40
C THR A 94 -48.99 -24.91 37.15
N SER A 95 -48.85 -23.62 36.83
CA SER A 95 -48.03 -23.16 35.70
C SER A 95 -46.74 -22.45 36.16
N PRO A 96 -45.74 -22.26 35.28
CA PRO A 96 -44.56 -21.44 35.59
C PRO A 96 -44.89 -20.02 36.05
N MET A 97 -45.96 -19.42 35.50
CA MET A 97 -46.47 -18.11 35.93
C MET A 97 -46.92 -18.11 37.39
N ASP A 98 -47.54 -19.18 37.87
CA ASP A 98 -47.99 -19.27 39.26
C ASP A 98 -46.81 -19.36 40.22
N ILE A 99 -45.78 -20.14 39.86
CA ILE A 99 -44.51 -20.18 40.59
C ILE A 99 -43.83 -18.80 40.58
N ALA A 100 -43.81 -18.10 39.45
CA ALA A 100 -43.25 -16.75 39.36
C ALA A 100 -43.99 -15.75 40.28
N LYS A 101 -45.32 -15.82 40.34
CA LYS A 101 -46.15 -14.98 41.24
C LYS A 101 -45.90 -15.31 42.71
N GLU A 102 -45.71 -16.58 43.05
CA GLU A 102 -45.38 -17.03 44.41
C GLU A 102 -44.05 -16.44 44.88
N ILE A 103 -43.04 -16.39 44.00
CA ILE A 103 -41.73 -15.81 44.32
C ILE A 103 -41.84 -14.29 44.53
N SER A 104 -42.35 -13.56 43.53
CA SER A 104 -42.70 -12.15 43.69
C SER A 104 -43.51 -11.62 42.50
N LYS A 105 -44.40 -10.66 42.78
CA LYS A 105 -45.13 -9.93 41.73
C LYS A 105 -44.19 -9.27 40.70
N GLY A 106 -43.09 -8.67 41.15
CA GLY A 106 -42.12 -8.01 40.28
C GLY A 106 -41.34 -8.97 39.38
N LEU A 107 -41.18 -10.25 39.77
CA LEU A 107 -40.65 -11.28 38.89
C LEU A 107 -41.68 -11.68 37.84
N ALA A 108 -42.92 -11.98 38.25
CA ALA A 108 -44.00 -12.36 37.33
C ALA A 108 -44.27 -11.31 36.24
N ASP A 109 -44.09 -10.02 36.55
CA ASP A 109 -44.25 -8.91 35.60
C ASP A 109 -43.07 -8.78 34.62
N ARG A 110 -41.86 -9.25 34.98
CA ARG A 110 -40.64 -9.13 34.15
C ARG A 110 -40.33 -10.38 33.33
N VAL A 111 -40.69 -11.56 33.82
CA VAL A 111 -40.44 -12.83 33.12
C VAL A 111 -41.20 -12.85 31.79
N VAL A 112 -40.52 -13.29 30.75
CA VAL A 112 -41.02 -13.39 29.38
C VAL A 112 -41.42 -14.82 29.05
N ILE A 113 -40.57 -15.79 29.41
CA ILE A 113 -40.78 -17.21 29.10
C ILE A 113 -40.17 -18.11 30.19
N ALA A 114 -40.56 -19.37 30.23
CA ALA A 114 -39.96 -20.39 31.10
C ALA A 114 -39.16 -21.42 30.31
N LYS A 115 -38.25 -22.12 31.00
CA LYS A 115 -37.58 -23.33 30.53
C LYS A 115 -37.89 -24.46 31.50
N VAL A 116 -38.51 -25.53 31.00
CA VAL A 116 -38.92 -26.70 31.78
C VAL A 116 -38.09 -27.88 31.29
N ASN A 117 -37.24 -28.44 32.17
CA ASN A 117 -36.31 -29.53 31.84
C ASN A 117 -35.43 -29.24 30.61
N GLY A 118 -35.04 -27.97 30.41
CA GLY A 118 -34.22 -27.54 29.28
C GLY A 118 -35.00 -27.15 28.01
N GLU A 119 -36.33 -27.31 27.98
CA GLU A 119 -37.17 -26.91 26.83
C GLU A 119 -37.95 -25.63 27.11
N LEU A 120 -38.08 -24.75 26.11
CA LEU A 120 -38.85 -23.51 26.26
C LEU A 120 -40.35 -23.80 26.41
N TRP A 121 -41.00 -23.12 27.36
CA TRP A 121 -42.35 -23.44 27.83
C TRP A 121 -43.16 -22.17 28.09
N ASP A 122 -44.39 -22.09 27.54
CA ASP A 122 -45.31 -20.97 27.75
C ASP A 122 -45.61 -20.78 29.25
N LEU A 123 -45.56 -19.54 29.74
CA LEU A 123 -45.70 -19.28 31.19
C LEU A 123 -47.06 -19.70 31.78
N GLU A 124 -48.12 -19.64 30.98
CA GLU A 124 -49.47 -20.05 31.40
C GLU A 124 -49.77 -21.53 31.08
N ARG A 125 -48.85 -22.27 30.44
CA ARG A 125 -49.03 -23.70 30.17
C ARG A 125 -48.79 -24.49 31.47
N PRO A 126 -49.76 -25.30 31.93
CA PRO A 126 -49.61 -26.09 33.14
C PRO A 126 -48.43 -27.08 33.06
N LEU A 127 -47.77 -27.31 34.19
CA LEU A 127 -46.72 -28.32 34.30
C LEU A 127 -47.33 -29.72 34.36
N GLU A 128 -46.76 -30.66 33.63
CA GLU A 128 -47.32 -32.01 33.46
C GLU A 128 -46.73 -33.03 34.46
N ALA A 129 -45.53 -32.76 34.97
CA ALA A 129 -44.79 -33.59 35.92
C ALA A 129 -43.79 -32.75 36.73
N SER A 130 -43.12 -33.38 37.72
CA SER A 130 -41.97 -32.78 38.42
C SER A 130 -40.87 -32.38 37.44
N CYS A 131 -40.30 -31.19 37.61
CA CYS A 131 -39.39 -30.61 36.63
C CYS A 131 -38.40 -29.62 37.24
N ASN A 132 -37.36 -29.32 36.47
CA ASN A 132 -36.47 -28.18 36.69
C ASN A 132 -37.02 -26.98 35.92
N LEU A 133 -37.23 -25.86 36.61
CA LEU A 133 -37.83 -24.65 36.07
C LEU A 133 -36.83 -23.50 36.11
N GLU A 134 -36.58 -22.89 34.94
CA GLU A 134 -35.87 -21.62 34.82
C GLU A 134 -36.83 -20.55 34.28
N LEU A 135 -36.74 -19.33 34.83
CA LEU A 135 -37.57 -18.21 34.40
C LEU A 135 -36.69 -17.19 33.69
N LEU A 136 -36.99 -16.91 32.43
CA LEU A 136 -36.18 -16.07 31.55
C LEU A 136 -36.88 -14.73 31.34
N ASP A 137 -36.15 -13.64 31.61
CA ASP A 137 -36.64 -12.28 31.36
C ASP A 137 -36.32 -11.82 29.93
N PHE A 138 -36.60 -10.55 29.63
CA PHE A 138 -36.31 -9.99 28.31
C PHE A 138 -34.82 -9.82 28.03
N GLU A 139 -33.93 -9.77 29.02
CA GLU A 139 -32.50 -9.59 28.75
C GLU A 139 -31.82 -10.88 28.31
N HIS A 140 -32.39 -12.04 28.64
CA HIS A 140 -31.93 -13.34 28.17
C HIS A 140 -32.13 -13.49 26.64
N PRO A 141 -31.14 -14.04 25.88
CA PRO A 141 -31.26 -14.21 24.42
C PRO A 141 -32.50 -14.98 23.97
N GLU A 142 -32.82 -16.11 24.61
CA GLU A 142 -34.04 -16.88 24.32
C GLU A 142 -35.31 -16.07 24.65
N GLY A 143 -35.27 -15.23 25.69
CA GLY A 143 -36.34 -14.32 26.06
C GLY A 143 -36.62 -13.26 24.99
N LYS A 144 -35.57 -12.61 24.45
CA LYS A 144 -35.70 -11.64 23.33
C LYS A 144 -36.34 -12.30 22.11
N ARG A 145 -35.85 -13.49 21.72
CA ARG A 145 -36.37 -14.22 20.56
C ARG A 145 -37.86 -14.55 20.71
N VAL A 146 -38.30 -15.05 21.86
CA VAL A 146 -39.72 -15.35 22.12
C VAL A 146 -40.57 -14.08 22.15
N PHE A 147 -40.07 -13.00 22.77
CA PHE A 147 -40.75 -11.71 22.82
C PHE A 147 -40.98 -11.12 21.41
N TRP A 148 -39.94 -11.13 20.58
CA TRP A 148 -40.02 -10.64 19.20
C TRP A 148 -40.83 -11.57 18.30
N HIS A 149 -40.77 -12.87 18.52
CA HIS A 149 -41.63 -13.81 17.81
C HIS A 149 -43.13 -13.55 18.10
N SER A 150 -43.48 -13.29 19.36
CA SER A 150 -44.83 -12.87 19.75
C SER A 150 -45.22 -11.52 19.14
N SER A 151 -44.26 -10.61 18.99
CA SER A 151 -44.48 -9.31 18.35
C SER A 151 -44.67 -9.42 16.84
N ALA A 152 -44.06 -10.42 16.20
CA ALA A 152 -44.33 -10.76 14.80
C ALA A 152 -45.81 -11.15 14.62
N HIS A 153 -46.39 -11.94 15.52
CA HIS A 153 -47.83 -12.27 15.45
C HIS A 153 -48.71 -11.01 15.55
N VAL A 154 -48.37 -10.06 16.43
CA VAL A 154 -49.08 -8.77 16.50
C VAL A 154 -48.98 -7.99 15.18
N LEU A 155 -47.81 -8.01 14.52
CA LEU A 155 -47.66 -7.43 13.18
C LEU A 155 -48.48 -8.19 12.13
N GLY A 156 -48.52 -9.52 12.20
CA GLY A 156 -49.31 -10.36 11.31
C GLY A 156 -50.82 -10.07 11.41
N GLU A 157 -51.35 -9.96 12.64
CA GLU A 157 -52.74 -9.57 12.87
C GLU A 157 -53.01 -8.17 12.30
N ALA A 158 -52.13 -7.20 12.60
CA ALA A 158 -52.26 -5.84 12.10
C ALA A 158 -52.26 -5.78 10.57
N ALA A 159 -51.41 -6.59 9.94
CA ALA A 159 -51.32 -6.70 8.49
C ALA A 159 -52.57 -7.35 7.87
N GLU A 160 -53.09 -8.46 8.43
CA GLU A 160 -54.33 -9.07 7.94
C GLU A 160 -55.53 -8.12 8.09
N ARG A 161 -55.60 -7.34 9.17
CA ARG A 161 -56.66 -6.34 9.39
C ARG A 161 -56.55 -5.16 8.43
N HIS A 162 -55.33 -4.69 8.15
CA HIS A 162 -55.10 -3.51 7.31
C HIS A 162 -55.13 -3.82 5.81
N TYR A 163 -54.55 -4.95 5.39
CA TYR A 163 -54.36 -5.32 3.98
C TYR A 163 -55.20 -6.52 3.52
N GLY A 164 -55.75 -7.34 4.42
CA GLY A 164 -56.39 -8.61 4.03
C GLY A 164 -55.39 -9.60 3.40
N CYS A 165 -54.11 -9.48 3.77
CA CYS A 165 -53.02 -10.22 3.17
C CYS A 165 -53.00 -11.69 3.59
N HIS A 166 -52.31 -12.53 2.81
CA HIS A 166 -52.02 -13.91 3.20
C HIS A 166 -50.65 -14.01 3.85
N LEU A 167 -50.63 -14.32 5.15
CA LEU A 167 -49.42 -14.47 5.95
C LEU A 167 -48.60 -15.71 5.53
N CYS A 168 -47.29 -15.58 5.45
CA CYS A 168 -46.35 -16.66 5.11
C CYS A 168 -45.54 -17.09 6.35
N ILE A 169 -44.41 -16.41 6.62
CA ILE A 169 -43.51 -16.70 7.76
C ILE A 169 -43.16 -15.42 8.51
N GLY A 170 -43.04 -15.52 9.85
CA GLY A 170 -42.72 -14.40 10.73
C GLY A 170 -41.75 -14.74 11.85
N PRO A 171 -40.46 -15.00 11.55
CA PRO A 171 -39.48 -15.36 12.56
C PRO A 171 -38.97 -14.13 13.33
N PRO A 172 -38.48 -14.32 14.57
CA PRO A 172 -37.62 -13.34 15.21
C PRO A 172 -36.26 -13.26 14.49
N THR A 173 -35.60 -12.12 14.63
CA THR A 173 -34.23 -11.83 14.15
C THR A 173 -33.36 -11.38 15.32
N ASP A 174 -32.07 -11.20 15.10
CA ASP A 174 -31.16 -10.72 16.16
C ASP A 174 -31.46 -9.29 16.62
N ASP A 175 -32.14 -8.49 15.78
CA ASP A 175 -32.47 -7.08 16.02
C ASP A 175 -33.97 -6.79 15.89
N GLY A 176 -34.84 -7.73 16.27
CA GLY A 176 -36.30 -7.57 16.20
C GLY A 176 -36.98 -8.75 15.51
N PHE A 177 -37.88 -8.48 14.56
CA PHE A 177 -38.61 -9.50 13.81
C PHE A 177 -39.02 -9.00 12.42
N PHE A 178 -39.50 -9.90 11.57
CA PHE A 178 -40.24 -9.52 10.38
C PHE A 178 -41.45 -10.43 10.18
N TYR A 179 -42.34 -10.01 9.28
CA TYR A 179 -43.41 -10.86 8.76
C TYR A 179 -43.47 -10.76 7.24
N GLU A 180 -43.53 -11.91 6.56
CA GLU A 180 -43.76 -12.02 5.13
C GLU A 180 -45.23 -12.27 4.80
N MET A 181 -45.74 -11.54 3.82
CA MET A 181 -47.14 -11.59 3.44
C MET A 181 -47.31 -11.36 1.94
N ALA A 182 -48.26 -12.06 1.35
CA ALA A 182 -48.73 -11.74 0.01
C ALA A 182 -49.84 -10.70 0.10
N ILE A 183 -49.62 -9.58 -0.57
CA ILE A 183 -50.59 -8.49 -0.70
C ILE A 183 -50.99 -8.43 -2.17
N GLN A 184 -52.29 -8.52 -2.46
CA GLN A 184 -52.79 -8.62 -3.84
C GLN A 184 -52.88 -7.24 -4.51
N ASP A 185 -53.27 -6.21 -3.76
CA ASP A 185 -53.71 -4.95 -4.36
C ASP A 185 -52.60 -3.89 -4.50
N ARG A 186 -51.56 -3.93 -3.64
CA ARG A 186 -50.47 -2.94 -3.65
C ARG A 186 -49.26 -3.37 -2.80
N PRO A 187 -48.05 -2.82 -3.04
CA PRO A 187 -46.91 -3.00 -2.14
C PRO A 187 -47.04 -2.17 -0.86
N VAL A 188 -46.29 -2.56 0.18
CA VAL A 188 -46.16 -1.75 1.41
C VAL A 188 -45.30 -0.53 1.12
N VAL A 189 -45.73 0.64 1.57
CA VAL A 189 -44.95 1.90 1.49
C VAL A 189 -44.76 2.53 2.86
N ASN A 190 -43.75 3.40 3.00
CA ASN A 190 -43.42 4.05 4.28
C ASN A 190 -44.59 4.81 4.92
N SER A 191 -45.54 5.32 4.11
CA SER A 191 -46.75 6.01 4.61
C SER A 191 -47.74 5.07 5.31
N ASP A 192 -47.60 3.76 5.15
CA ASP A 192 -48.48 2.77 5.78
C ASP A 192 -48.03 2.42 7.20
N TYR A 193 -46.79 2.75 7.59
CA TYR A 193 -46.23 2.35 8.89
C TYR A 193 -47.08 2.86 10.07
N PRO A 194 -47.51 4.14 10.10
CA PRO A 194 -48.36 4.62 11.20
C PRO A 194 -49.71 3.90 11.30
N ALA A 195 -50.27 3.41 10.18
CA ALA A 195 -51.52 2.65 10.19
C ALA A 195 -51.29 1.25 10.78
N LEU A 196 -50.25 0.54 10.34
CA LEU A 196 -49.87 -0.77 10.89
C LEU A 196 -49.55 -0.69 12.38
N GLU A 197 -48.75 0.30 12.81
CA GLU A 197 -48.43 0.53 14.22
C GLU A 197 -49.69 0.84 15.04
N LYS A 198 -50.64 1.60 14.51
CA LYS A 198 -51.89 1.92 15.19
C LYS A 198 -52.79 0.70 15.38
N VAL A 199 -52.88 -0.19 14.38
CA VAL A 199 -53.65 -1.44 14.50
C VAL A 199 -52.94 -2.41 15.46
N ALA A 200 -51.61 -2.53 15.40
CA ALA A 200 -50.83 -3.29 16.37
C ALA A 200 -51.03 -2.77 17.81
N ASP A 201 -51.03 -1.45 18.01
CA ASP A 201 -51.32 -0.81 19.29
C ASP A 201 -52.73 -1.12 19.82
N MET A 202 -53.71 -1.31 18.93
CA MET A 202 -55.06 -1.74 19.33
C MET A 202 -55.02 -3.16 19.90
N ALA A 203 -54.39 -4.11 19.20
CA ALA A 203 -54.21 -5.47 19.68
C ALA A 203 -53.42 -5.54 21.00
N ILE A 204 -52.40 -4.69 21.17
CA ILE A 204 -51.62 -4.56 22.42
C ILE A 204 -52.48 -4.05 23.58
N LYS A 205 -53.33 -3.04 23.34
CA LYS A 205 -54.23 -2.47 24.37
C LYS A 205 -55.32 -3.45 24.80
N GLU A 206 -55.79 -4.29 23.87
CA GLU A 206 -56.74 -5.37 24.14
C GLU A 206 -56.16 -6.46 25.05
N LYS A 207 -54.83 -6.54 25.20
CA LYS A 207 -54.13 -7.57 25.98
C LYS A 207 -54.55 -8.99 25.56
N GLN A 208 -54.68 -9.19 24.26
CA GLN A 208 -55.04 -10.48 23.68
C GLN A 208 -54.08 -11.57 24.17
N LYS A 209 -54.65 -12.69 24.61
CA LYS A 209 -53.88 -13.85 25.09
C LYS A 209 -53.36 -14.67 23.92
N PHE A 210 -52.20 -15.29 24.11
CA PHE A 210 -51.69 -16.31 23.20
C PHE A 210 -52.19 -17.69 23.64
N GLU A 211 -53.09 -18.27 22.86
CA GLU A 211 -53.69 -19.57 23.16
C GLU A 211 -53.11 -20.65 22.25
N ARG A 212 -52.49 -21.67 22.84
CA ARG A 212 -51.84 -22.78 22.13
C ARG A 212 -52.78 -23.97 21.97
N LEU A 213 -52.77 -24.61 20.80
CA LEU A 213 -53.35 -25.93 20.57
C LEU A 213 -52.43 -26.81 19.74
N VAL A 214 -52.56 -28.13 19.91
CA VAL A 214 -51.97 -29.14 19.02
C VAL A 214 -53.08 -29.65 18.10
N VAL A 215 -52.87 -29.58 16.79
CA VAL A 215 -53.90 -29.79 15.77
C VAL A 215 -53.40 -30.77 14.71
N PRO A 216 -54.19 -31.79 14.33
CA PRO A 216 -53.85 -32.73 13.25
C PRO A 216 -53.69 -32.05 11.89
N LYS A 217 -52.85 -32.65 11.02
CA LYS A 217 -52.56 -32.12 9.68
C LYS A 217 -53.81 -31.85 8.85
N GLU A 218 -54.80 -32.73 8.88
CA GLU A 218 -56.03 -32.65 8.09
C GLU A 218 -56.85 -31.41 8.47
N THR A 219 -57.00 -31.16 9.76
CA THR A 219 -57.70 -29.98 10.29
C THR A 219 -56.94 -28.69 10.00
N LEU A 220 -55.61 -28.72 9.94
CA LEU A 220 -54.79 -27.57 9.54
C LEU A 220 -54.98 -27.22 8.07
N LEU A 221 -55.08 -28.21 7.17
CA LEU A 221 -55.34 -28.00 5.75
C LEU A 221 -56.72 -27.38 5.51
N GLU A 222 -57.71 -27.74 6.32
CA GLU A 222 -59.03 -27.09 6.34
C GLU A 222 -58.92 -25.65 6.86
N MET A 223 -58.34 -25.46 8.06
CA MET A 223 -58.25 -24.17 8.74
C MET A 223 -57.54 -23.11 7.89
N PHE A 224 -56.43 -23.47 7.25
CA PHE A 224 -55.65 -22.60 6.37
C PHE A 224 -56.01 -22.75 4.88
N GLY A 225 -57.22 -23.26 4.61
CA GLY A 225 -57.83 -23.44 3.29
C GLY A 225 -57.64 -22.27 2.30
N TYR A 226 -57.69 -21.06 2.83
CA TYR A 226 -57.61 -19.80 2.08
C TYR A 226 -56.18 -19.38 1.72
N ASN A 227 -55.18 -19.87 2.47
CA ASN A 227 -53.80 -19.39 2.41
C ASN A 227 -52.88 -20.43 1.75
N LYS A 228 -52.59 -20.21 0.47
CA LYS A 228 -51.74 -21.12 -0.33
C LYS A 228 -50.34 -21.35 0.28
N TYR A 229 -49.77 -20.36 0.97
CA TYR A 229 -48.43 -20.47 1.56
C TYR A 229 -48.44 -21.36 2.79
N LYS A 230 -49.41 -21.16 3.69
CA LYS A 230 -49.58 -22.01 4.88
C LYS A 230 -49.91 -23.45 4.49
N LYS A 231 -50.76 -23.67 3.49
CA LYS A 231 -51.02 -25.01 2.93
C LYS A 231 -49.74 -25.70 2.49
N TYR A 232 -48.93 -25.04 1.68
CA TYR A 232 -47.66 -25.60 1.22
C TYR A 232 -46.76 -25.99 2.40
N ILE A 233 -46.65 -25.13 3.43
CA ILE A 233 -45.85 -25.42 4.63
C ILE A 233 -46.41 -26.66 5.37
N ILE A 234 -47.73 -26.75 5.51
CA ILE A 234 -48.40 -27.90 6.15
C ILE A 234 -48.14 -29.19 5.37
N GLU A 235 -48.33 -29.17 4.05
CA GLU A 235 -48.16 -30.34 3.18
C GLU A 235 -46.72 -30.86 3.21
N THR A 236 -45.74 -29.97 3.20
CA THR A 236 -44.31 -30.31 3.04
C THR A 236 -43.56 -30.52 4.34
N LYS A 237 -43.96 -29.87 5.44
CA LYS A 237 -43.21 -29.91 6.72
C LYS A 237 -43.86 -30.77 7.79
N ILE A 238 -45.13 -31.13 7.65
CA ILE A 238 -45.87 -31.94 8.63
C ILE A 238 -46.12 -33.32 8.01
N PRO A 239 -45.56 -34.41 8.57
CA PRO A 239 -45.82 -35.77 8.07
C PRO A 239 -47.30 -36.16 8.15
N ASP A 240 -47.76 -37.01 7.23
CA ASP A 240 -49.14 -37.51 7.24
C ASP A 240 -49.46 -38.28 8.52
N GLY A 241 -50.67 -38.11 9.05
CA GLY A 241 -51.10 -38.73 10.31
C GLY A 241 -50.48 -38.12 11.58
N THR A 242 -49.72 -37.02 11.47
CA THR A 242 -49.15 -36.31 12.62
C THR A 242 -49.87 -34.98 12.91
N SER A 243 -49.44 -34.27 13.94
CA SER A 243 -50.00 -32.99 14.36
C SER A 243 -48.89 -31.96 14.60
N THR A 244 -49.26 -30.69 14.58
CA THR A 244 -48.36 -29.61 15.03
C THR A 244 -49.18 -28.56 15.77
N THR A 245 -48.52 -27.49 16.21
CA THR A 245 -49.16 -26.46 17.01
C THR A 245 -49.65 -25.26 16.22
N VAL A 246 -50.71 -24.65 16.73
CA VAL A 246 -51.21 -23.34 16.32
C VAL A 246 -51.33 -22.45 17.53
N TYR A 247 -51.17 -21.15 17.29
CA TYR A 247 -51.41 -20.12 18.31
C TYR A 247 -52.47 -19.15 17.83
N ARG A 248 -53.45 -18.87 18.69
CA ARG A 248 -54.39 -17.77 18.52
C ARG A 248 -53.91 -16.55 19.29
N CYS A 249 -53.98 -15.39 18.66
CA CYS A 249 -53.81 -14.08 19.28
C CYS A 249 -54.97 -13.20 18.81
N GLY A 250 -55.99 -13.04 19.68
CA GLY A 250 -57.21 -12.34 19.33
C GLY A 250 -57.92 -12.96 18.10
N PRO A 251 -58.11 -12.19 17.01
CA PRO A 251 -58.75 -12.69 15.79
C PRO A 251 -57.78 -13.45 14.85
N MET A 252 -56.46 -13.40 15.12
CA MET A 252 -55.45 -14.13 14.36
C MET A 252 -55.29 -15.56 14.89
N VAL A 253 -55.20 -16.53 13.99
CA VAL A 253 -54.76 -17.90 14.27
C VAL A 253 -53.64 -18.23 13.28
N ASP A 254 -52.50 -18.68 13.80
CA ASP A 254 -51.31 -18.90 12.99
C ASP A 254 -50.62 -20.24 13.29
N LEU A 255 -50.00 -20.81 12.26
CA LEU A 255 -49.21 -22.04 12.33
C LEU A 255 -47.85 -21.71 12.93
N CYS A 256 -47.63 -22.15 14.17
CA CYS A 256 -46.48 -21.74 14.96
C CYS A 256 -46.14 -22.78 16.03
N VAL A 257 -44.84 -23.11 16.16
CA VAL A 257 -44.31 -24.02 17.20
C VAL A 257 -44.23 -23.39 18.59
N GLY A 258 -44.24 -22.06 18.65
CA GLY A 258 -44.10 -21.28 19.87
C GLY A 258 -42.72 -21.41 20.52
N PRO A 259 -42.61 -21.06 21.82
CA PRO A 259 -43.66 -20.50 22.66
C PRO A 259 -43.87 -18.99 22.45
N HIS A 260 -44.85 -18.43 23.16
CA HIS A 260 -45.20 -17.00 23.13
C HIS A 260 -45.24 -16.37 24.53
N ILE A 261 -45.20 -15.03 24.57
CA ILE A 261 -45.47 -14.26 25.79
C ILE A 261 -46.93 -14.44 26.24
N PRO A 262 -47.29 -14.24 27.52
CA PRO A 262 -48.65 -14.51 28.01
C PRO A 262 -49.76 -13.76 27.27
N HIS A 263 -49.53 -12.48 26.95
CA HIS A 263 -50.47 -11.64 26.24
C HIS A 263 -49.78 -10.46 25.57
N THR A 264 -50.39 -9.90 24.53
CA THR A 264 -49.85 -8.78 23.72
C THR A 264 -49.53 -7.54 24.56
N GLY A 265 -50.29 -7.29 25.62
CA GLY A 265 -50.06 -6.17 26.54
C GLY A 265 -48.72 -6.20 27.31
N ARG A 266 -47.91 -7.26 27.18
CA ARG A 266 -46.51 -7.28 27.64
C ARG A 266 -45.60 -6.42 26.76
N ILE A 267 -45.99 -6.21 25.50
CA ILE A 267 -45.37 -5.25 24.59
C ILE A 267 -45.79 -3.84 25.01
N LYS A 268 -44.84 -2.99 25.38
CA LYS A 268 -45.12 -1.59 25.79
C LYS A 268 -44.69 -0.57 24.75
N ALA A 269 -43.87 -1.01 23.81
CA ALA A 269 -43.37 -0.22 22.71
C ALA A 269 -43.22 -1.11 21.48
N PHE A 270 -43.72 -0.65 20.34
CA PHE A 270 -43.73 -1.34 19.05
C PHE A 270 -43.41 -0.32 17.96
N MET A 271 -42.62 -0.71 16.96
CA MET A 271 -42.26 0.15 15.84
C MET A 271 -42.02 -0.68 14.59
N VAL A 272 -42.59 -0.25 13.46
CA VAL A 272 -42.25 -0.77 12.13
C VAL A 272 -40.99 -0.07 11.66
N THR A 273 -39.96 -0.83 11.28
CA THR A 273 -38.63 -0.28 10.98
C THR A 273 -38.39 -0.07 9.49
N LYS A 274 -38.73 -1.06 8.66
CA LYS A 274 -38.56 -1.03 7.20
C LYS A 274 -39.45 -2.08 6.51
N ASN A 275 -39.57 -2.01 5.19
CA ASN A 275 -40.15 -3.06 4.37
C ASN A 275 -39.28 -3.38 3.14
N SER A 276 -39.42 -4.59 2.59
CA SER A 276 -38.73 -5.04 1.38
C SER A 276 -39.59 -6.04 0.60
N ALA A 277 -39.27 -6.29 -0.66
CA ALA A 277 -39.78 -7.44 -1.38
C ALA A 277 -38.99 -8.71 -1.00
N SER A 278 -39.64 -9.85 -1.01
CA SER A 278 -39.02 -11.18 -0.95
C SER A 278 -39.72 -12.11 -1.94
N TYR A 279 -39.23 -13.34 -2.07
CA TYR A 279 -39.89 -14.37 -2.87
C TYR A 279 -40.20 -15.58 -2.00
N PHE A 280 -41.33 -16.24 -2.28
CA PHE A 280 -41.69 -17.44 -1.56
C PHE A 280 -40.59 -18.51 -1.71
N LEU A 281 -40.14 -19.08 -0.58
CA LEU A 281 -39.03 -20.02 -0.48
C LEU A 281 -37.65 -19.48 -0.93
N GLY A 282 -37.51 -18.17 -1.17
CA GLY A 282 -36.28 -17.58 -1.70
C GLY A 282 -36.01 -17.89 -3.17
N ASP A 283 -37.02 -18.32 -3.93
CA ASP A 283 -36.92 -18.60 -5.36
C ASP A 283 -37.63 -17.50 -6.17
N ALA A 284 -36.88 -16.81 -7.04
CA ALA A 284 -37.41 -15.73 -7.87
C ALA A 284 -38.47 -16.18 -8.89
N ASN A 285 -38.60 -17.49 -9.13
CA ASN A 285 -39.66 -18.06 -9.97
C ASN A 285 -41.01 -18.17 -9.24
N ASN A 286 -41.03 -18.02 -7.92
CA ASN A 286 -42.24 -18.07 -7.11
C ASN A 286 -42.86 -16.67 -6.89
N ASP A 287 -43.99 -16.61 -6.19
CA ASP A 287 -44.65 -15.34 -5.90
C ASP A 287 -43.74 -14.35 -5.17
N SER A 288 -43.82 -13.09 -5.57
CA SER A 288 -43.26 -11.98 -4.81
C SER A 288 -44.11 -11.72 -3.56
N LEU A 289 -43.45 -11.65 -2.41
CA LEU A 289 -44.03 -11.36 -1.11
C LEU A 289 -43.54 -9.99 -0.61
N GLN A 290 -44.30 -9.40 0.31
CA GLN A 290 -43.91 -8.19 1.04
C GLN A 290 -43.41 -8.61 2.43
N ARG A 291 -42.19 -8.20 2.77
CA ARG A 291 -41.59 -8.42 4.08
C ARG A 291 -41.58 -7.11 4.86
N VAL A 292 -42.21 -7.10 6.03
CA VAL A 292 -42.24 -5.92 6.93
C VAL A 292 -41.48 -6.24 8.20
N TYR A 293 -40.51 -5.40 8.53
CA TYR A 293 -39.66 -5.53 9.71
C TYR A 293 -40.20 -4.67 10.85
N GLY A 294 -40.05 -5.16 12.08
CA GLY A 294 -40.44 -4.44 13.28
C GLY A 294 -39.53 -4.74 14.46
N ILE A 295 -39.63 -3.90 15.49
CA ILE A 295 -38.99 -4.09 16.78
C ILE A 295 -39.95 -3.73 17.90
N SER A 296 -39.81 -4.39 19.04
CA SER A 296 -40.64 -4.18 20.21
C SER A 296 -39.86 -4.38 21.49
N PHE A 297 -40.36 -3.76 22.57
CA PHE A 297 -39.74 -3.78 23.89
C PHE A 297 -40.76 -3.87 25.02
N PRO A 298 -40.38 -4.42 26.19
CA PRO A 298 -41.19 -4.45 27.40
C PRO A 298 -41.33 -3.07 28.07
N ASP A 299 -40.60 -2.04 27.61
CA ASP A 299 -40.76 -0.66 28.06
C ASP A 299 -40.47 0.37 26.95
N LYS A 300 -40.88 1.63 27.18
CA LYS A 300 -40.70 2.73 26.21
C LYS A 300 -39.30 3.35 26.23
N LYS A 301 -38.54 3.16 27.31
CA LYS A 301 -37.18 3.69 27.45
C LYS A 301 -36.25 2.96 26.48
N GLN A 302 -36.34 1.63 26.39
CA GLN A 302 -35.57 0.83 25.44
C GLN A 302 -35.88 1.21 23.99
N LEU A 303 -37.14 1.49 23.62
CA LEU A 303 -37.46 1.99 22.28
C LEU A 303 -36.84 3.37 22.02
N THR A 304 -36.80 4.24 23.02
CA THR A 304 -36.17 5.58 22.90
C THR A 304 -34.66 5.44 22.72
N GLU A 305 -34.02 4.55 23.48
CA GLU A 305 -32.61 4.21 23.33
C GLU A 305 -32.32 3.59 21.95
N TYR A 306 -33.18 2.70 21.46
CA TYR A 306 -33.08 2.11 20.13
C TYR A 306 -33.24 3.15 19.02
N LYS A 307 -34.20 4.09 19.13
CA LYS A 307 -34.35 5.20 18.18
C LYS A 307 -33.11 6.08 18.15
N LYS A 308 -32.56 6.42 19.33
CA LYS A 308 -31.30 7.16 19.43
C LYS A 308 -30.14 6.39 18.80
N PHE A 309 -30.09 5.07 18.98
CA PHE A 309 -29.10 4.21 18.33
C PHE A 309 -29.24 4.23 16.80
N LEU A 310 -30.46 4.12 16.26
CA LEU A 310 -30.71 4.24 14.82
C LEU A 310 -30.36 5.62 14.26
N GLU A 311 -30.64 6.70 14.98
CA GLU A 311 -30.26 8.06 14.59
C GLU A 311 -28.74 8.23 14.52
N GLU A 312 -28.01 7.70 15.51
CA GLU A 312 -26.54 7.70 15.50
C GLU A 312 -25.99 6.78 14.40
N ALA A 313 -26.62 5.63 14.15
CA ALA A 313 -26.24 4.73 13.06
C ALA A 313 -26.45 5.39 11.69
N ALA A 314 -27.57 6.07 11.47
CA ALA A 314 -27.87 6.78 10.23
C ALA A 314 -26.92 7.96 9.97
N LYS A 315 -26.40 8.61 11.03
CA LYS A 315 -25.34 9.63 10.88
C LYS A 315 -24.01 9.03 10.45
N ARG A 316 -23.75 7.77 10.80
CA ARG A 316 -22.50 7.06 10.52
C ARG A 316 -22.51 6.28 9.22
N ASP A 317 -23.66 6.16 8.55
CA ASP A 317 -23.81 5.42 7.31
C ASP A 317 -22.77 5.84 6.25
N HIS A 318 -21.94 4.88 5.81
CA HIS A 318 -20.86 5.13 4.86
C HIS A 318 -21.37 5.68 3.53
N ARG A 319 -22.61 5.40 3.12
CA ARG A 319 -23.19 5.93 1.87
C ARG A 319 -23.45 7.42 1.97
N LYS A 320 -23.89 7.87 3.15
CA LYS A 320 -24.09 9.29 3.45
C LYS A 320 -22.75 10.00 3.56
N ILE A 321 -21.84 9.49 4.39
CA ILE A 321 -20.51 10.07 4.59
C ILE A 321 -19.69 10.05 3.30
N GLY A 322 -19.76 8.95 2.54
CA GLY A 322 -19.07 8.78 1.27
C GLY A 322 -19.48 9.83 0.24
N LYS A 323 -20.77 10.23 0.23
CA LYS A 323 -21.24 11.36 -0.57
C LYS A 323 -20.79 12.71 0.00
N GLU A 324 -20.96 12.92 1.30
CA GLU A 324 -20.61 14.19 1.98
C GLU A 324 -19.11 14.52 1.91
N GLN A 325 -18.25 13.51 1.89
CA GLN A 325 -16.80 13.65 1.80
C GLN A 325 -16.22 13.36 0.41
N GLU A 326 -17.08 13.12 -0.59
CA GLU A 326 -16.67 12.87 -1.98
C GLU A 326 -15.69 11.67 -2.09
N LEU A 327 -16.00 10.58 -1.40
CA LEU A 327 -15.18 9.36 -1.37
C LEU A 327 -15.49 8.44 -2.55
N PHE A 328 -16.77 8.25 -2.86
CA PHE A 328 -17.21 7.37 -3.94
C PHE A 328 -18.64 7.68 -4.38
N PHE A 329 -19.01 7.15 -5.54
CA PHE A 329 -20.40 7.08 -6.00
C PHE A 329 -20.68 5.76 -6.73
N PHE A 330 -21.95 5.50 -7.01
CA PHE A 330 -22.43 4.36 -7.80
C PHE A 330 -23.23 4.86 -9.00
N ASN A 331 -23.25 4.08 -10.07
CA ASN A 331 -23.99 4.39 -11.28
C ASN A 331 -24.74 3.14 -11.77
N ASP A 332 -25.97 3.32 -12.24
CA ASP A 332 -26.84 2.22 -12.69
C ASP A 332 -26.30 1.48 -13.93
N LEU A 333 -25.36 2.06 -14.67
CA LEU A 333 -24.64 1.39 -15.76
C LEU A 333 -23.66 0.31 -15.26
N SER A 334 -23.30 0.32 -13.97
CA SER A 334 -22.48 -0.72 -13.34
C SER A 334 -22.96 -0.96 -11.90
N PRO A 335 -24.15 -1.56 -11.72
CA PRO A 335 -24.76 -1.71 -10.40
C PRO A 335 -23.88 -2.60 -9.52
N GLY A 336 -23.65 -2.16 -8.29
CA GLY A 336 -22.77 -2.88 -7.36
C GLY A 336 -21.28 -2.75 -7.68
N SER A 337 -20.88 -1.84 -8.58
CA SER A 337 -19.48 -1.50 -8.83
C SER A 337 -19.22 -0.06 -8.41
N CYS A 338 -18.33 0.14 -7.46
CA CYS A 338 -18.00 1.45 -6.90
C CYS A 338 -17.12 2.28 -7.85
N PHE A 339 -17.43 3.56 -7.99
CA PHE A 339 -16.51 4.57 -8.52
C PHE A 339 -15.85 5.30 -7.36
N PHE A 340 -14.59 4.96 -7.06
CA PHE A 340 -13.80 5.72 -6.09
C PHE A 340 -13.41 7.08 -6.66
N LEU A 341 -13.75 8.13 -5.93
CA LEU A 341 -13.34 9.51 -6.20
C LEU A 341 -11.96 9.77 -5.60
N PRO A 342 -11.26 10.88 -5.95
CA PRO A 342 -9.89 11.12 -5.51
C PRO A 342 -9.67 10.95 -4.01
N HIS A 343 -10.59 11.41 -3.16
CA HIS A 343 -10.48 11.24 -1.71
C HIS A 343 -10.66 9.78 -1.26
N GLY A 344 -11.61 9.03 -1.84
CA GLY A 344 -11.74 7.60 -1.57
C GLY A 344 -10.54 6.79 -2.05
N THR A 345 -9.97 7.15 -3.21
CA THR A 345 -8.76 6.52 -3.76
C THR A 345 -7.54 6.74 -2.86
N ARG A 346 -7.42 7.89 -2.18
CA ARG A 346 -6.36 8.12 -1.18
C ARG A 346 -6.43 7.10 -0.05
N ILE A 347 -7.62 6.87 0.52
CA ILE A 347 -7.85 5.87 1.57
C ILE A 347 -7.52 4.47 1.05
N TYR A 348 -8.05 4.12 -0.13
CA TYR A 348 -7.80 2.83 -0.78
C TYR A 348 -6.30 2.56 -0.94
N ASN A 349 -5.55 3.51 -1.50
CA ASN A 349 -4.12 3.36 -1.72
C ASN A 349 -3.34 3.25 -0.41
N THR A 350 -3.71 4.03 0.61
CA THR A 350 -3.07 3.93 1.93
C THR A 350 -3.26 2.55 2.57
N LEU A 351 -4.44 1.92 2.40
CA LEU A 351 -4.68 0.54 2.87
C LEU A 351 -3.87 -0.49 2.08
N VAL A 352 -3.81 -0.35 0.75
CA VAL A 352 -3.00 -1.23 -0.12
C VAL A 352 -1.51 -1.11 0.23
N GLU A 353 -1.00 0.11 0.40
CA GLU A 353 0.39 0.37 0.79
C GLU A 353 0.71 -0.20 2.17
N LEU A 354 -0.20 -0.04 3.14
CA LEU A 354 -0.09 -0.68 4.45
C LEU A 354 0.10 -2.18 4.31
N MET A 355 -0.82 -2.84 3.61
CA MET A 355 -0.81 -4.29 3.46
C MET A 355 0.40 -4.78 2.67
N ARG A 356 0.78 -4.14 1.56
CA ARG A 356 2.02 -4.43 0.82
C ARG A 356 3.26 -4.33 1.69
N SER A 357 3.35 -3.29 2.53
CA SER A 357 4.48 -3.12 3.44
C SER A 357 4.58 -4.25 4.46
N GLU A 358 3.45 -4.76 4.93
CA GLU A 358 3.42 -5.88 5.88
C GLU A 358 3.64 -7.24 5.20
N TYR A 359 3.12 -7.43 3.98
CA TYR A 359 3.43 -8.59 3.14
C TYR A 359 4.93 -8.73 2.91
N PHE A 360 5.60 -7.65 2.53
CA PHE A 360 7.06 -7.66 2.32
C PHE A 360 7.83 -8.07 3.58
N LYS A 361 7.53 -7.46 4.73
CA LYS A 361 8.18 -7.80 6.02
C LYS A 361 7.96 -9.26 6.42
N ARG A 362 6.84 -9.85 6.03
CA ARG A 362 6.40 -11.21 6.41
C ARG A 362 6.68 -12.26 5.35
N GLY A 363 7.46 -11.92 4.31
CA GLY A 363 7.90 -12.86 3.28
C GLY A 363 6.79 -13.32 2.32
N TYR A 364 5.77 -12.51 2.10
CA TYR A 364 4.77 -12.73 1.06
C TYR A 364 5.30 -12.25 -0.29
N GLN A 365 4.91 -12.97 -1.34
CA GLN A 365 5.26 -12.69 -2.73
C GLN A 365 3.99 -12.19 -3.43
N GLU A 366 3.97 -10.91 -3.81
CA GLU A 366 2.85 -10.35 -4.55
C GLU A 366 2.85 -10.91 -6.00
N VAL A 367 1.71 -11.44 -6.43
CA VAL A 367 1.47 -11.98 -7.77
C VAL A 367 0.28 -11.27 -8.41
N ILE A 368 0.13 -11.41 -9.74
CA ILE A 368 -1.03 -10.91 -10.48
C ILE A 368 -1.53 -12.03 -11.37
N SER A 369 -2.83 -12.32 -11.29
CA SER A 369 -3.48 -13.35 -12.11
C SER A 369 -4.57 -12.75 -13.02
N PRO A 370 -4.87 -13.37 -14.17
CA PRO A 370 -5.94 -12.93 -15.07
C PRO A 370 -7.30 -12.71 -14.39
N ASN A 371 -8.13 -11.83 -14.97
CA ASN A 371 -9.49 -11.57 -14.45
C ASN A 371 -10.56 -12.51 -15.03
N MET A 372 -10.27 -13.17 -16.15
CA MET A 372 -11.21 -14.00 -16.88
C MET A 372 -10.55 -15.32 -17.28
N TYR A 373 -11.26 -16.42 -17.11
CA TYR A 373 -10.77 -17.76 -17.41
C TYR A 373 -11.84 -18.58 -18.14
N ASN A 374 -11.38 -19.56 -18.91
CA ASN A 374 -12.23 -20.62 -19.45
C ASN A 374 -12.89 -21.42 -18.30
N SER A 375 -14.14 -21.89 -18.50
CA SER A 375 -14.91 -22.62 -17.49
C SER A 375 -14.21 -23.87 -16.94
N LYS A 376 -13.35 -24.50 -17.75
CA LYS A 376 -12.52 -25.65 -17.38
C LYS A 376 -11.74 -25.42 -16.08
N LEU A 377 -11.23 -24.21 -15.82
CA LEU A 377 -10.53 -23.91 -14.55
C LEU A 377 -11.45 -24.06 -13.33
N TRP A 378 -12.69 -23.61 -13.46
CA TRP A 378 -13.69 -23.66 -12.39
C TRP A 378 -14.25 -25.08 -12.21
N GLU A 379 -14.34 -25.84 -13.30
CA GLU A 379 -14.70 -27.27 -13.27
C GLU A 379 -13.61 -28.10 -12.58
N THR A 380 -12.33 -27.85 -12.92
CA THR A 380 -11.17 -28.47 -12.26
C THR A 380 -11.17 -28.13 -10.77
N SER A 381 -11.37 -26.86 -10.40
CA SER A 381 -11.37 -26.46 -8.99
C SER A 381 -12.60 -26.89 -8.19
N GLY A 382 -13.70 -27.31 -8.85
CA GLY A 382 -14.97 -27.66 -8.21
C GLY A 382 -15.91 -26.47 -7.97
N HIS A 383 -15.48 -25.26 -8.30
CA HIS A 383 -16.29 -24.04 -8.15
C HIS A 383 -17.41 -23.93 -9.17
N TRP A 384 -17.28 -24.56 -10.34
CA TRP A 384 -18.35 -24.55 -11.34
C TRP A 384 -19.61 -25.28 -10.85
N GLN A 385 -19.44 -26.37 -10.12
CA GLN A 385 -20.56 -27.18 -9.61
C GLN A 385 -21.24 -26.51 -8.42
N ASN A 386 -20.49 -25.74 -7.62
CA ASN A 386 -20.95 -25.20 -6.34
C ASN A 386 -21.22 -23.68 -6.35
N TYR A 387 -20.69 -22.93 -7.31
CA TYR A 387 -20.65 -21.46 -7.26
C TYR A 387 -21.03 -20.76 -8.59
N LYS A 388 -21.35 -21.52 -9.64
CA LYS A 388 -21.61 -20.97 -10.98
C LYS A 388 -22.75 -19.95 -11.02
N ASP A 389 -23.80 -20.14 -10.24
CA ASP A 389 -24.96 -19.24 -10.24
C ASP A 389 -24.61 -17.84 -9.72
N ASP A 390 -23.54 -17.74 -8.91
CA ASP A 390 -22.97 -16.50 -8.40
C ASP A 390 -21.79 -15.98 -9.25
N MET A 391 -21.55 -16.54 -10.45
CA MET A 391 -20.49 -16.12 -11.36
C MET A 391 -21.03 -15.33 -12.56
N PHE A 392 -20.26 -14.34 -13.01
CA PHE A 392 -20.49 -13.73 -14.32
C PHE A 392 -19.89 -14.62 -15.41
N THR A 393 -20.75 -15.18 -16.27
CA THR A 393 -20.35 -16.05 -17.37
C THR A 393 -20.54 -15.36 -18.72
N LEU A 394 -19.66 -15.68 -19.67
CA LEU A 394 -19.56 -15.07 -21.00
C LEU A 394 -19.37 -16.19 -22.04
N ASP A 395 -19.98 -16.03 -23.22
CA ASP A 395 -19.74 -16.89 -24.37
C ASP A 395 -18.64 -16.28 -25.25
N VAL A 396 -17.51 -16.97 -25.39
CA VAL A 396 -16.37 -16.53 -26.20
C VAL A 396 -15.92 -17.69 -27.08
N GLU A 397 -15.96 -17.51 -28.41
CA GLU A 397 -15.49 -18.50 -29.39
C GLU A 397 -16.09 -19.91 -29.21
N LYS A 398 -17.38 -19.99 -28.85
CA LYS A 398 -18.13 -21.23 -28.55
C LYS A 398 -17.69 -21.96 -27.27
N GLU A 399 -16.80 -21.37 -26.48
CA GLU A 399 -16.46 -21.83 -25.14
C GLU A 399 -17.09 -20.91 -24.07
N LYS A 400 -17.36 -21.49 -22.89
CA LYS A 400 -17.82 -20.73 -21.73
C LYS A 400 -16.61 -20.16 -20.98
N TRP A 401 -16.67 -18.88 -20.70
CA TRP A 401 -15.71 -18.15 -19.88
C TRP A 401 -16.42 -17.56 -18.67
N ALA A 402 -15.66 -17.25 -17.63
CA ALA A 402 -16.19 -16.54 -16.48
C ALA A 402 -15.17 -15.56 -15.92
N LEU A 403 -15.67 -14.43 -15.41
CA LEU A 403 -14.89 -13.55 -14.55
C LEU A 403 -14.59 -14.26 -13.24
N LYS A 404 -13.38 -14.10 -12.70
CA LYS A 404 -12.98 -14.81 -11.49
C LYS A 404 -13.84 -14.41 -10.27
N PRO A 405 -14.47 -15.37 -9.56
CA PRO A 405 -15.16 -15.12 -8.29
C PRO A 405 -14.23 -15.22 -7.06
N MET A 406 -12.96 -15.61 -7.29
CA MET A 406 -11.89 -15.74 -6.31
C MET A 406 -10.53 -15.95 -7.01
N ASN A 407 -9.41 -15.77 -6.30
CA ASN A 407 -8.07 -15.87 -6.89
C ASN A 407 -7.44 -17.28 -6.78
N CYS A 408 -7.93 -18.13 -5.86
CA CYS A 408 -7.27 -19.39 -5.49
C CYS A 408 -6.91 -20.29 -6.68
N PRO A 409 -7.82 -20.58 -7.64
CA PRO A 409 -7.49 -21.40 -8.80
C PRO A 409 -6.38 -20.82 -9.68
N GLY A 410 -6.30 -19.48 -9.79
CA GLY A 410 -5.20 -18.81 -10.49
C GLY A 410 -3.87 -18.99 -9.79
N HIS A 411 -3.86 -18.95 -8.44
CA HIS A 411 -2.65 -19.18 -7.65
C HIS A 411 -2.18 -20.64 -7.71
N CYS A 412 -3.10 -21.60 -7.82
CA CYS A 412 -2.76 -23.01 -8.10
C CYS A 412 -2.00 -23.15 -9.42
N LEU A 413 -2.44 -22.48 -10.50
CA LEU A 413 -1.72 -22.48 -11.78
C LEU A 413 -0.32 -21.85 -11.67
N ILE A 414 -0.17 -20.78 -10.88
CA ILE A 414 1.14 -20.15 -10.63
C ILE A 414 2.05 -21.11 -9.86
N PHE A 415 1.52 -21.81 -8.85
CA PHE A 415 2.27 -22.84 -8.12
C PHE A 415 2.77 -23.93 -9.08
N ASP A 416 1.87 -24.47 -9.91
CA ASP A 416 2.12 -25.57 -10.85
C ASP A 416 2.99 -25.20 -12.06
N SER A 417 3.22 -23.90 -12.31
CA SER A 417 4.03 -23.43 -13.45
C SER A 417 5.47 -23.97 -13.49
N ARG A 418 5.99 -24.50 -12.37
CA ARG A 418 7.26 -25.20 -12.29
C ARG A 418 7.31 -26.15 -11.10
N ASP A 419 8.24 -27.09 -11.15
CA ASP A 419 8.57 -27.95 -10.01
C ASP A 419 8.95 -27.14 -8.76
N ARG A 420 8.48 -27.62 -7.60
CA ARG A 420 8.69 -27.02 -6.27
C ARG A 420 9.48 -27.96 -5.38
N SER A 421 10.45 -27.43 -4.63
CA SER A 421 11.14 -28.17 -3.57
C SER A 421 10.49 -27.92 -2.21
N TYR A 422 10.50 -28.91 -1.31
CA TYR A 422 10.11 -28.71 0.09
C TYR A 422 10.86 -27.56 0.78
N LYS A 423 12.08 -27.23 0.33
CA LYS A 423 12.89 -26.12 0.84
C LYS A 423 12.34 -24.74 0.50
N GLU A 424 11.48 -24.65 -0.50
CA GLU A 424 10.81 -23.39 -0.88
C GLU A 424 9.53 -23.16 -0.07
N LEU A 425 9.01 -24.21 0.59
CA LEU A 425 7.80 -24.11 1.41
C LEU A 425 8.15 -23.59 2.81
N PRO A 426 7.39 -22.63 3.35
CA PRO A 426 6.10 -22.13 2.85
C PRO A 426 6.22 -21.05 1.77
N ILE A 427 5.44 -21.18 0.68
CA ILE A 427 5.29 -20.14 -0.35
C ILE A 427 4.02 -19.35 -0.04
N ARG A 428 4.16 -18.05 0.25
CA ARG A 428 3.05 -17.17 0.60
C ARG A 428 2.73 -16.25 -0.57
N MET A 429 1.72 -16.56 -1.38
CA MET A 429 1.31 -15.71 -2.51
C MET A 429 0.27 -14.69 -2.05
N ALA A 430 0.45 -13.42 -2.39
CA ALA A 430 -0.52 -12.36 -2.11
C ALA A 430 -0.97 -11.70 -3.42
N GLU A 431 -2.24 -11.33 -3.53
CA GLU A 431 -2.76 -10.61 -4.69
C GLU A 431 -3.89 -9.68 -4.27
N PHE A 432 -3.81 -8.40 -4.67
CA PHE A 432 -4.96 -7.50 -4.65
C PHE A 432 -5.88 -7.80 -5.85
N GLY A 433 -6.47 -8.98 -5.83
CA GLY A 433 -7.16 -9.56 -6.98
C GLY A 433 -8.52 -8.92 -7.21
N ILE A 434 -8.81 -8.56 -8.47
CA ILE A 434 -10.11 -8.02 -8.86
C ILE A 434 -11.08 -9.19 -9.04
N ILE A 435 -12.08 -9.27 -8.17
CA ILE A 435 -13.04 -10.36 -8.10
C ILE A 435 -14.43 -9.87 -8.51
N HIS A 436 -15.19 -10.75 -9.16
CA HIS A 436 -16.57 -10.50 -9.54
C HIS A 436 -17.50 -11.60 -9.05
N ARG A 437 -18.56 -11.22 -8.33
CA ARG A 437 -19.65 -12.12 -7.90
C ARG A 437 -20.97 -11.55 -8.38
N ASN A 438 -21.81 -12.38 -9.01
CA ASN A 438 -23.11 -11.98 -9.54
C ASN A 438 -24.17 -11.90 -8.44
N GLU A 439 -23.89 -11.05 -7.45
CA GLU A 439 -24.80 -10.78 -6.34
C GLU A 439 -26.15 -10.29 -6.87
N ALA A 440 -27.22 -10.77 -6.22
CA ALA A 440 -28.57 -10.27 -6.39
C ALA A 440 -28.61 -8.74 -6.28
N SER A 441 -29.21 -8.04 -7.25
CA SER A 441 -29.18 -6.57 -7.24
C SER A 441 -29.86 -5.93 -6.02
N GLY A 442 -30.78 -6.64 -5.35
CA GLY A 442 -31.49 -6.19 -4.16
C GLY A 442 -30.68 -6.39 -2.87
N ALA A 443 -29.63 -7.21 -2.93
CA ALA A 443 -28.67 -7.38 -1.85
C ALA A 443 -27.54 -6.33 -1.89
N LEU A 444 -27.39 -5.59 -3.00
CA LEU A 444 -26.34 -4.58 -3.14
C LEU A 444 -26.59 -3.41 -2.19
N THR A 445 -25.57 -3.05 -1.42
CA THR A 445 -25.69 -1.96 -0.44
C THR A 445 -24.35 -1.26 -0.22
N GLY A 446 -24.21 -0.08 -0.84
CA GLY A 446 -23.01 0.74 -0.76
C GLY A 446 -21.75 -0.08 -1.04
N LEU A 447 -20.74 0.02 -0.17
CA LEU A 447 -19.50 -0.76 -0.28
C LEU A 447 -19.54 -2.09 0.50
N THR A 448 -20.55 -2.32 1.34
CA THR A 448 -20.62 -3.52 2.18
C THR A 448 -20.97 -4.80 1.42
N ARG A 449 -21.70 -4.67 0.30
CA ARG A 449 -22.04 -5.77 -0.62
C ARG A 449 -22.08 -5.26 -2.05
N VAL A 450 -21.14 -5.74 -2.86
CA VAL A 450 -20.81 -5.24 -4.21
C VAL A 450 -20.59 -6.43 -5.16
N ARG A 451 -20.76 -6.21 -6.46
CA ARG A 451 -20.52 -7.20 -7.51
C ARG A 451 -19.06 -7.29 -7.90
N ARG A 452 -18.35 -6.16 -7.89
CA ARG A 452 -16.91 -6.08 -8.15
C ARG A 452 -16.23 -5.60 -6.88
N PHE A 453 -15.18 -6.31 -6.46
CA PHE A 453 -14.37 -5.93 -5.32
C PHE A 453 -12.91 -6.35 -5.47
N VAL A 454 -12.04 -5.76 -4.66
CA VAL A 454 -10.65 -6.17 -4.52
C VAL A 454 -10.42 -6.69 -3.11
N GLN A 455 -9.85 -7.87 -2.99
CA GLN A 455 -9.53 -8.49 -1.72
C GLN A 455 -8.01 -8.49 -1.49
N ASP A 456 -7.57 -8.35 -0.24
CA ASP A 456 -6.17 -8.54 0.18
C ASP A 456 -5.84 -10.05 0.27
N ASP A 457 -6.13 -10.75 -0.82
CA ASP A 457 -6.25 -12.19 -0.86
C ASP A 457 -4.87 -12.86 -0.87
N THR A 458 -4.72 -13.92 -0.10
CA THR A 458 -3.45 -14.65 -0.05
C THR A 458 -3.66 -16.15 0.07
N HIS A 459 -2.74 -16.90 -0.52
CA HIS A 459 -2.70 -18.35 -0.51
C HIS A 459 -1.30 -18.81 -0.06
N VAL A 460 -1.23 -19.41 1.11
CA VAL A 460 0.01 -20.00 1.64
C VAL A 460 0.03 -21.47 1.28
N PHE A 461 0.98 -21.87 0.44
CA PHE A 461 1.29 -23.27 0.16
C PHE A 461 2.35 -23.73 1.14
N CYS A 462 1.99 -24.63 2.05
CA CYS A 462 2.90 -25.13 3.08
C CYS A 462 2.85 -26.65 3.20
N MET A 463 3.83 -27.23 3.89
CA MET A 463 3.76 -28.63 4.30
C MET A 463 2.74 -28.80 5.44
N PRO A 464 2.11 -29.97 5.61
CA PRO A 464 1.22 -30.22 6.74
C PRO A 464 1.85 -29.92 8.10
N SER A 465 3.17 -30.18 8.25
CA SER A 465 3.92 -29.88 9.48
C SER A 465 4.12 -28.39 9.77
N GLN A 466 3.89 -27.51 8.79
CA GLN A 466 4.08 -26.06 8.91
C GLN A 466 2.78 -25.30 9.22
N ILE A 467 1.63 -25.98 9.22
CA ILE A 467 0.30 -25.34 9.37
C ILE A 467 0.20 -24.55 10.68
N GLU A 468 0.65 -25.12 11.79
CA GLU A 468 0.56 -24.48 13.11
C GLU A 468 1.36 -23.18 13.18
N ASP A 469 2.59 -23.18 12.66
CA ASP A 469 3.47 -22.00 12.62
C ASP A 469 2.89 -20.90 11.71
N GLU A 470 2.31 -21.27 10.57
CA GLU A 470 1.65 -20.31 9.68
C GLU A 470 0.39 -19.70 10.31
N ILE A 471 -0.44 -20.49 11.00
CA ILE A 471 -1.61 -19.97 11.73
C ILE A 471 -1.17 -19.00 12.84
N ALA A 472 -0.11 -19.34 13.58
CA ALA A 472 0.45 -18.46 14.61
C ALA A 472 0.91 -17.11 14.03
N ALA A 473 1.61 -17.14 12.90
CA ALA A 473 2.06 -15.94 12.20
C ALA A 473 0.88 -15.09 11.68
N LEU A 474 -0.22 -15.74 11.27
CA LEU A 474 -1.45 -15.06 10.87
C LEU A 474 -2.16 -14.38 12.05
N PHE A 475 -2.20 -15.00 13.23
CA PHE A 475 -2.75 -14.37 14.43
C PHE A 475 -1.99 -13.09 14.82
N ASP A 476 -0.65 -13.13 14.81
CA ASP A 476 0.18 -11.94 15.04
C ASP A 476 -0.11 -10.84 13.99
N PHE A 477 -0.23 -11.22 12.72
CA PHE A 477 -0.50 -10.27 11.65
C PHE A 477 -1.88 -9.62 11.81
N MET A 478 -2.93 -10.40 12.10
CA MET A 478 -4.26 -9.87 12.35
C MET A 478 -4.29 -8.91 13.54
N GLN A 479 -3.64 -9.27 14.65
CA GLN A 479 -3.57 -8.44 15.84
C GLN A 479 -2.88 -7.10 15.55
N HIS A 480 -1.79 -7.11 14.79
CA HIS A 480 -1.11 -5.88 14.37
C HIS A 480 -2.02 -4.99 13.51
N ILE A 481 -2.66 -5.54 12.48
CA ILE A 481 -3.49 -4.75 11.56
C ILE A 481 -4.73 -4.20 12.26
N TYR A 482 -5.49 -5.02 12.97
CA TYR A 482 -6.70 -4.55 13.65
C TYR A 482 -6.40 -3.60 14.81
N GLY A 483 -5.25 -3.76 15.48
CA GLY A 483 -4.75 -2.82 16.49
C GLY A 483 -4.56 -1.40 15.96
N LEU A 484 -4.14 -1.23 14.70
CA LEU A 484 -3.99 0.10 14.07
C LEU A 484 -5.31 0.86 13.93
N PHE A 485 -6.43 0.14 13.85
CA PHE A 485 -7.77 0.72 13.72
C PHE A 485 -8.53 0.73 15.05
N GLY A 486 -8.00 0.11 16.11
CA GLY A 486 -8.67 -0.02 17.39
C GLY A 486 -9.84 -1.01 17.38
N PHE A 487 -9.81 -2.00 16.48
CA PHE A 487 -10.83 -3.05 16.43
C PHE A 487 -10.53 -4.17 17.43
N GLU A 488 -11.58 -4.60 18.12
CA GLU A 488 -11.61 -5.90 18.80
C GLU A 488 -12.21 -6.93 17.85
N PHE A 489 -11.71 -8.17 17.90
CA PHE A 489 -12.19 -9.26 17.07
C PHE A 489 -12.64 -10.47 17.91
N HIS A 490 -13.61 -11.19 17.38
CA HIS A 490 -14.12 -12.47 17.88
C HIS A 490 -13.75 -13.58 16.90
N LEU A 491 -13.46 -14.77 17.42
CA LEU A 491 -13.00 -15.92 16.65
C LEU A 491 -14.05 -17.03 16.70
N GLU A 492 -14.41 -17.55 15.54
CA GLU A 492 -15.35 -18.67 15.41
C GLU A 492 -14.70 -19.79 14.59
N LEU A 493 -14.80 -21.04 15.06
CA LEU A 493 -14.39 -22.22 14.30
C LEU A 493 -15.59 -22.77 13.53
N SER A 494 -15.55 -22.61 12.22
CA SER A 494 -16.61 -23.08 11.31
C SER A 494 -16.27 -24.47 10.79
N THR A 495 -17.09 -25.44 11.19
CA THR A 495 -16.88 -26.88 10.94
C THR A 495 -17.60 -27.38 9.69
N ARG A 496 -17.36 -28.65 9.32
CA ARG A 496 -17.83 -29.31 8.10
C ARG A 496 -19.32 -29.08 7.80
N PRO A 497 -19.68 -28.54 6.62
CA PRO A 497 -21.07 -28.39 6.18
C PRO A 497 -21.69 -29.72 5.72
N GLU A 498 -22.99 -29.73 5.43
CA GLU A 498 -23.68 -30.92 4.88
C GLU A 498 -23.12 -31.34 3.50
N ASN A 499 -22.83 -30.36 2.64
CA ASN A 499 -22.23 -30.58 1.32
C ASN A 499 -20.73 -30.25 1.36
N TYR A 500 -19.87 -31.27 1.36
CA TYR A 500 -18.41 -31.12 1.41
C TYR A 500 -17.68 -32.03 0.42
N LEU A 501 -16.42 -31.70 0.13
CA LEU A 501 -15.48 -32.49 -0.67
C LEU A 501 -14.39 -33.11 0.24
N GLY A 502 -13.84 -34.25 -0.17
CA GLY A 502 -12.78 -34.95 0.56
C GLY A 502 -13.30 -36.04 1.50
N THR A 503 -12.38 -36.69 2.22
CA THR A 503 -12.73 -37.76 3.16
C THR A 503 -13.00 -37.20 4.56
N ILE A 504 -13.79 -37.92 5.36
CA ILE A 504 -14.13 -37.54 6.74
C ILE A 504 -12.86 -37.41 7.58
N GLU A 505 -11.87 -38.28 7.37
CA GLU A 505 -10.63 -38.30 8.14
C GLU A 505 -9.80 -37.04 7.90
N THR A 506 -9.74 -36.53 6.67
CA THR A 506 -9.05 -35.27 6.36
C THR A 506 -9.73 -34.09 7.04
N TRP A 507 -11.07 -34.08 7.05
CA TRP A 507 -11.85 -33.05 7.72
C TRP A 507 -11.67 -33.06 9.23
N ASP A 508 -11.78 -34.22 9.86
CA ASP A 508 -11.62 -34.38 11.30
C ASP A 508 -10.20 -33.94 11.73
N ALA A 509 -9.17 -34.26 10.94
CA ALA A 509 -7.81 -33.80 11.17
C ALA A 509 -7.64 -32.28 11.00
N ALA A 510 -8.28 -31.68 9.99
CA ALA A 510 -8.23 -30.24 9.75
C ALA A 510 -8.93 -29.44 10.85
N GLU A 511 -10.11 -29.90 11.28
CA GLU A 511 -10.88 -29.30 12.38
C GLU A 511 -10.10 -29.39 13.70
N ASP A 512 -9.50 -30.54 14.01
CA ASP A 512 -8.68 -30.72 15.20
C ASP A 512 -7.43 -29.83 15.20
N GLN A 513 -6.79 -29.63 14.04
CA GLN A 513 -5.64 -28.71 13.90
C GLN A 513 -6.03 -27.26 14.18
N LEU A 514 -7.11 -26.77 13.56
CA LEU A 514 -7.59 -25.40 13.80
C LEU A 514 -8.03 -25.21 15.26
N LYS A 515 -8.72 -26.20 15.83
CA LYS A 515 -9.12 -26.20 17.24
C LYS A 515 -7.91 -26.13 18.16
N LYS A 516 -6.88 -26.95 17.95
CA LYS A 516 -5.65 -26.91 18.75
C LYS A 516 -4.93 -25.58 18.66
N ALA A 517 -4.86 -24.98 17.46
CA ALA A 517 -4.29 -23.64 17.30
C ALA A 517 -5.11 -22.59 18.08
N LEU A 518 -6.44 -22.62 17.98
CA LEU A 518 -7.31 -21.71 18.73
C LEU A 518 -7.13 -21.88 20.25
N GLU A 519 -7.06 -23.10 20.77
CA GLU A 519 -6.86 -23.32 22.21
C GLU A 519 -5.46 -22.95 22.70
N LYS A 520 -4.45 -23.08 21.86
CA LYS A 520 -3.09 -22.67 22.20
C LYS A 520 -2.95 -21.15 22.28
N PHE A 521 -3.52 -20.42 21.32
CA PHE A 521 -3.30 -18.97 21.17
C PHE A 521 -4.41 -18.12 21.80
N TYR A 522 -5.65 -18.62 21.87
CA TYR A 522 -6.83 -17.91 22.36
C TYR A 522 -7.71 -18.80 23.27
N PRO A 523 -7.17 -19.40 24.34
CA PRO A 523 -7.91 -20.33 25.19
C PRO A 523 -9.18 -19.69 25.76
N GLY A 524 -10.33 -20.32 25.51
CA GLY A 524 -11.64 -19.86 26.00
C GLY A 524 -12.14 -18.53 25.40
N LYS A 525 -11.58 -18.07 24.27
CA LYS A 525 -11.95 -16.82 23.60
C LYS A 525 -12.46 -17.02 22.16
N TRP A 526 -12.99 -18.20 21.86
CA TRP A 526 -13.56 -18.54 20.56
C TRP A 526 -14.78 -19.45 20.73
N GLU A 527 -15.64 -19.49 19.71
CA GLU A 527 -16.87 -20.28 19.69
C GLU A 527 -16.90 -21.23 18.50
N ILE A 528 -17.69 -22.30 18.56
CA ILE A 528 -17.90 -23.19 17.41
C ILE A 528 -19.10 -22.66 16.62
N ASN A 529 -18.96 -22.60 15.30
CA ASN A 529 -20.03 -22.30 14.35
C ASN A 529 -20.33 -23.55 13.48
N PRO A 530 -21.21 -24.47 13.93
CA PRO A 530 -21.36 -25.76 13.28
C PRO A 530 -21.90 -25.67 11.86
N GLY A 531 -21.20 -26.30 10.90
CA GLY A 531 -21.68 -26.44 9.52
C GLY A 531 -21.48 -25.23 8.62
N ASP A 532 -20.77 -24.20 9.07
CA ASP A 532 -20.49 -22.99 8.26
C ASP A 532 -19.13 -23.03 7.54
N GLY A 533 -18.37 -24.13 7.63
CA GLY A 533 -17.13 -24.32 6.86
C GLY A 533 -17.38 -24.27 5.35
N ALA A 534 -16.39 -23.89 4.54
CA ALA A 534 -16.60 -23.97 3.09
C ALA A 534 -16.51 -25.41 2.60
N PHE A 535 -17.05 -25.68 1.42
CA PHE A 535 -17.15 -27.04 0.87
C PHE A 535 -15.79 -27.79 0.74
N TYR A 536 -14.66 -27.09 0.78
CA TYR A 536 -13.31 -27.66 0.64
C TYR A 536 -12.47 -27.67 1.93
N GLY A 537 -12.98 -27.16 3.06
CA GLY A 537 -12.30 -27.27 4.36
C GLY A 537 -12.78 -26.31 5.45
N PRO A 538 -12.39 -26.56 6.72
CA PRO A 538 -12.81 -25.76 7.86
C PRO A 538 -12.10 -24.40 7.88
N LYS A 539 -12.70 -23.43 8.56
CA LYS A 539 -12.16 -22.06 8.66
C LYS A 539 -12.30 -21.49 10.06
N ILE A 540 -11.36 -20.61 10.40
CA ILE A 540 -11.48 -19.68 11.50
C ILE A 540 -12.05 -18.40 10.92
N ASP A 541 -13.28 -18.07 11.29
CA ASP A 541 -13.91 -16.81 10.95
C ASP A 541 -13.57 -15.76 11.98
N ILE A 542 -13.15 -14.58 11.50
CA ILE A 542 -12.76 -13.47 12.35
C ILE A 542 -13.71 -12.31 12.11
N THR A 543 -14.51 -12.05 13.14
CA THR A 543 -15.54 -11.03 13.13
C THR A 543 -15.08 -9.82 13.91
N ILE A 544 -15.03 -8.65 13.26
CA ILE A 544 -14.78 -7.37 13.91
C ILE A 544 -16.09 -6.66 14.23
N ARG A 545 -16.13 -5.92 15.33
CA ARG A 545 -17.28 -5.08 15.67
C ARG A 545 -16.98 -3.62 15.37
N ASP A 546 -17.89 -2.95 14.68
CA ASP A 546 -17.78 -1.51 14.45
C ASP A 546 -18.19 -0.71 15.71
N ALA A 547 -18.12 0.62 15.62
CA ALA A 547 -18.51 1.52 16.73
C ALA A 547 -20.02 1.46 17.07
N LEU A 548 -20.82 0.78 16.26
CA LEU A 548 -22.25 0.53 16.46
C LEU A 548 -22.52 -0.92 16.92
N ARG A 549 -21.46 -1.67 17.28
CA ARG A 549 -21.48 -3.08 17.71
C ARG A 549 -21.98 -4.08 16.68
N ARG A 550 -22.08 -3.68 15.41
CA ARG A 550 -22.42 -4.59 14.31
C ARG A 550 -21.22 -5.47 14.01
N ALA A 551 -21.48 -6.76 13.90
CA ALA A 551 -20.50 -7.79 13.58
C ALA A 551 -20.26 -7.84 12.06
N PHE A 552 -18.99 -7.77 11.65
CA PHE A 552 -18.58 -7.95 10.27
C PHE A 552 -17.45 -8.98 10.20
N GLN A 553 -17.71 -10.09 9.51
CA GLN A 553 -16.67 -11.01 9.12
C GLN A 553 -15.78 -10.35 8.05
N CYS A 554 -14.50 -10.14 8.37
CA CYS A 554 -13.53 -9.49 7.49
C CYS A 554 -12.37 -10.42 7.17
N ALA A 555 -11.74 -10.99 8.20
CA ALA A 555 -10.69 -11.97 8.03
C ALA A 555 -11.22 -13.39 8.10
N THR A 556 -10.51 -14.28 7.42
CA THR A 556 -10.73 -15.73 7.44
C THR A 556 -9.38 -16.41 7.39
N ILE A 557 -9.23 -17.51 8.11
CA ILE A 557 -8.10 -18.44 7.96
C ILE A 557 -8.70 -19.79 7.64
N GLN A 558 -8.52 -20.26 6.42
CA GLN A 558 -9.17 -21.46 5.93
C GLN A 558 -8.14 -22.46 5.42
N LEU A 559 -8.25 -23.71 5.87
CA LEU A 559 -7.44 -24.81 5.37
C LEU A 559 -8.11 -25.46 4.18
N ASP A 560 -7.35 -25.72 3.13
CA ASP A 560 -7.81 -26.41 1.93
C ASP A 560 -6.82 -27.53 1.56
N PHE A 561 -7.36 -28.74 1.59
CA PHE A 561 -6.69 -29.98 1.19
C PHE A 561 -7.17 -30.48 -0.18
N GLN A 562 -8.26 -29.92 -0.70
CA GLN A 562 -8.94 -30.37 -1.92
C GLN A 562 -8.35 -29.73 -3.18
N LEU A 563 -8.09 -28.42 -3.19
CA LEU A 563 -7.49 -27.78 -4.37
C LEU A 563 -6.12 -28.37 -4.75
N PRO A 564 -5.21 -28.68 -3.81
CA PRO A 564 -3.98 -29.41 -4.11
C PRO A 564 -4.21 -30.74 -4.82
N GLU A 565 -5.24 -31.50 -4.43
CA GLU A 565 -5.58 -32.77 -5.09
C GLU A 565 -6.16 -32.56 -6.48
N ARG A 566 -7.12 -31.65 -6.62
CA ARG A 566 -7.83 -31.38 -7.87
C ARG A 566 -6.93 -30.78 -8.95
N PHE A 567 -5.96 -29.97 -8.56
CA PHE A 567 -4.92 -29.42 -9.46
C PHE A 567 -3.67 -30.30 -9.54
N ASN A 568 -3.63 -31.43 -8.83
CA ASN A 568 -2.48 -32.34 -8.78
C ASN A 568 -1.16 -31.64 -8.37
N LEU A 569 -1.25 -30.66 -7.46
CA LEU A 569 -0.12 -29.88 -6.99
C LEU A 569 0.84 -30.75 -6.17
N LYS A 570 2.14 -30.61 -6.42
CA LYS A 570 3.19 -31.47 -5.85
C LYS A 570 4.42 -30.68 -5.48
N TYR A 571 5.20 -31.20 -4.53
CA TYR A 571 6.56 -30.74 -4.26
C TYR A 571 7.50 -31.92 -4.07
N ARG A 572 8.80 -31.74 -4.35
CA ARG A 572 9.83 -32.76 -4.13
C ARG A 572 10.12 -32.87 -2.64
N SER A 573 9.99 -34.08 -2.10
CA SER A 573 10.24 -34.34 -0.67
C SER A 573 11.74 -34.39 -0.34
N ALA A 574 12.09 -34.31 0.95
CA ALA A 574 13.47 -34.53 1.40
C ALA A 574 13.95 -35.96 1.09
N ASP A 575 13.03 -36.94 1.13
CA ASP A 575 13.31 -38.35 0.87
C ASP A 575 13.47 -38.65 -0.63
N GLU A 576 12.70 -38.00 -1.51
CA GLU A 576 12.87 -38.09 -2.98
C GLU A 576 14.16 -37.42 -3.46
N ALA A 577 14.67 -36.43 -2.72
CA ALA A 577 15.96 -35.82 -3.00
C ALA A 577 17.15 -36.70 -2.55
N ALA A 578 16.91 -37.71 -1.72
CA ALA A 578 17.93 -38.60 -1.14
C ALA A 578 17.83 -40.07 -1.61
N ALA A 579 16.69 -40.52 -2.13
CA ALA A 579 16.50 -41.90 -2.57
C ALA A 579 15.52 -42.01 -3.75
N ALA A 580 15.92 -42.80 -4.74
CA ALA A 580 15.08 -43.32 -5.82
C ALA A 580 14.07 -44.35 -5.28
N ASP A 581 13.16 -43.94 -4.40
CA ASP A 581 12.11 -44.82 -3.88
C ASP A 581 10.91 -44.81 -4.84
N ALA A 582 11.01 -45.65 -5.88
CA ALA A 582 10.01 -45.84 -6.92
C ALA A 582 8.76 -46.53 -6.35
N GLY A 583 7.87 -45.78 -5.69
CA GLY A 583 6.59 -46.33 -5.24
C GLY A 583 5.66 -45.39 -4.47
N LYS A 584 6.16 -44.32 -3.84
CA LYS A 584 5.30 -43.35 -3.12
C LYS A 584 4.89 -42.19 -4.03
N PRO A 585 3.61 -41.78 -4.02
CA PRO A 585 3.20 -40.58 -4.74
C PRO A 585 3.91 -39.35 -4.14
N PRO A 586 4.34 -38.38 -4.97
CA PRO A 586 4.97 -37.16 -4.49
C PRO A 586 4.03 -36.41 -3.54
N PRO A 587 4.55 -35.83 -2.45
CA PRO A 587 3.72 -35.17 -1.46
C PRO A 587 3.06 -33.91 -2.03
N ARG A 588 1.91 -33.55 -1.47
CA ARG A 588 1.11 -32.40 -1.86
C ARG A 588 1.18 -31.31 -0.79
N PRO A 589 1.23 -30.03 -1.18
CA PRO A 589 1.12 -28.94 -0.22
C PRO A 589 -0.30 -28.87 0.34
N VAL A 590 -0.45 -28.19 1.47
CA VAL A 590 -1.73 -27.69 2.00
C VAL A 590 -1.82 -26.21 1.67
N ILE A 591 -3.03 -25.72 1.35
CA ILE A 591 -3.26 -24.30 1.09
C ILE A 591 -3.95 -23.69 2.30
N ILE A 592 -3.41 -22.58 2.79
CA ILE A 592 -4.10 -21.71 3.75
C ILE A 592 -4.61 -20.49 2.97
N HIS A 593 -5.93 -20.43 2.79
CA HIS A 593 -6.61 -19.27 2.21
C HIS A 593 -6.83 -18.26 3.32
N ARG A 594 -6.44 -17.01 3.08
CA ARG A 594 -6.74 -15.96 4.04
C ARG A 594 -6.84 -14.58 3.41
N ALA A 595 -7.57 -13.74 4.11
CA ALA A 595 -7.64 -12.29 3.94
C ALA A 595 -7.58 -11.67 5.34
N ILE A 596 -7.02 -10.46 5.49
CA ILE A 596 -7.01 -9.74 6.78
C ILE A 596 -8.01 -8.59 6.73
N LEU A 597 -7.97 -7.75 5.70
CA LEU A 597 -8.95 -6.69 5.53
C LEU A 597 -10.26 -7.23 4.95
N GLY A 598 -10.19 -8.34 4.21
CA GLY A 598 -11.28 -8.81 3.36
C GLY A 598 -11.31 -7.99 2.08
N SER A 599 -12.50 -7.75 1.52
CA SER A 599 -12.60 -6.80 0.40
C SER A 599 -12.30 -5.37 0.88
N LEU A 600 -11.45 -4.65 0.17
CA LEU A 600 -11.14 -3.25 0.45
C LEU A 600 -12.38 -2.37 0.47
N GLU A 601 -13.36 -2.62 -0.41
CA GLU A 601 -14.64 -1.93 -0.43
C GLU A 601 -15.37 -2.08 0.92
N ARG A 602 -15.62 -3.32 1.36
CA ARG A 602 -16.28 -3.59 2.65
C ARG A 602 -15.49 -3.01 3.81
N PHE A 603 -14.16 -3.18 3.81
CA PHE A 603 -13.33 -2.64 4.87
C PHE A 603 -13.42 -1.12 4.95
N ILE A 604 -13.35 -0.41 3.81
CA ILE A 604 -13.54 1.04 3.70
C ILE A 604 -14.91 1.46 4.24
N ALA A 605 -15.99 0.74 3.93
CA ALA A 605 -17.29 0.99 4.56
C ALA A 605 -17.16 0.90 6.09
N ILE A 606 -16.68 -0.21 6.63
CA ILE A 606 -16.60 -0.44 8.08
C ILE A 606 -15.80 0.67 8.78
N ILE A 607 -14.62 1.03 8.27
CA ILE A 607 -13.81 2.10 8.89
C ILE A 607 -14.44 3.49 8.73
N THR A 608 -15.20 3.74 7.64
CA THR A 608 -15.96 4.99 7.48
C THR A 608 -16.99 5.13 8.60
N GLU A 609 -17.73 4.07 8.89
CA GLU A 609 -18.79 4.06 9.91
C GLU A 609 -18.20 4.03 11.33
N HIS A 610 -17.12 3.27 11.52
CA HIS A 610 -16.38 3.19 12.79
C HIS A 610 -15.84 4.57 13.21
N PHE A 611 -15.15 5.28 12.30
CA PHE A 611 -14.65 6.63 12.57
C PHE A 611 -15.68 7.73 12.37
N ALA A 612 -16.90 7.42 11.93
CA ALA A 612 -17.93 8.42 11.59
C ALA A 612 -17.40 9.50 10.61
N GLY A 613 -16.55 9.09 9.65
CA GLY A 613 -15.89 10.00 8.71
C GLY A 613 -14.79 10.88 9.32
N LYS A 614 -14.43 10.69 10.59
CA LYS A 614 -13.35 11.41 11.28
C LYS A 614 -12.05 10.63 11.28
N TRP A 615 -11.46 10.53 10.10
CA TRP A 615 -10.26 9.72 9.84
C TRP A 615 -9.08 10.06 10.77
N PRO A 616 -8.31 9.05 11.21
CA PRO A 616 -6.94 9.24 11.72
C PRO A 616 -6.04 9.88 10.66
N PHE A 617 -5.05 10.67 11.09
CA PHE A 617 -4.25 11.50 10.19
C PHE A 617 -3.57 10.70 9.08
N TRP A 618 -3.02 9.53 9.40
CA TRP A 618 -2.29 8.69 8.45
C TRP A 618 -3.18 8.12 7.33
N LEU A 619 -4.48 7.98 7.59
CA LEU A 619 -5.47 7.40 6.67
C LEU A 619 -6.35 8.47 6.00
N SER A 620 -6.37 9.67 6.56
CA SER A 620 -7.26 10.73 6.12
C SER A 620 -7.00 11.16 4.68
N PRO A 621 -8.05 11.30 3.86
CA PRO A 621 -7.92 11.83 2.51
C PRO A 621 -7.78 13.35 2.48
N ARG A 622 -7.99 14.03 3.62
CA ARG A 622 -7.95 15.49 3.80
C ARG A 622 -7.08 15.81 5.01
N GLN A 623 -5.78 15.64 4.87
CA GLN A 623 -4.84 15.76 5.99
C GLN A 623 -4.67 17.21 6.44
N VAL A 624 -4.40 18.12 5.50
CA VAL A 624 -4.11 19.53 5.81
C VAL A 624 -4.83 20.47 4.85
N LEU A 625 -5.47 21.52 5.38
CA LEU A 625 -6.00 22.64 4.60
C LEU A 625 -5.23 23.92 4.95
N VAL A 626 -4.64 24.59 3.96
CA VAL A 626 -3.99 25.88 4.15
C VAL A 626 -4.95 27.01 3.76
N VAL A 627 -5.11 27.99 4.65
CA VAL A 627 -6.08 29.09 4.51
C VAL A 627 -5.35 30.45 4.63
N PRO A 628 -5.14 31.17 3.53
CA PRO A 628 -4.61 32.53 3.60
C PRO A 628 -5.67 33.51 4.13
N VAL A 629 -5.27 34.42 5.02
CA VAL A 629 -6.19 35.43 5.60
C VAL A 629 -6.59 36.51 4.60
N ALA A 630 -5.78 36.75 3.57
CA ALA A 630 -6.02 37.72 2.49
C ALA A 630 -5.24 37.36 1.21
N VAL A 631 -5.56 38.04 0.11
CA VAL A 631 -4.97 37.81 -1.22
C VAL A 631 -3.42 37.88 -1.24
N PRO A 632 -2.75 38.83 -0.54
CA PRO A 632 -1.29 38.91 -0.56
C PRO A 632 -0.57 37.65 -0.03
N TYR A 633 -1.23 36.83 0.78
CA TYR A 633 -0.62 35.66 1.41
C TYR A 633 -0.86 34.34 0.65
N ARG A 634 -1.49 34.41 -0.54
CA ARG A 634 -1.78 33.22 -1.35
C ARG A 634 -0.51 32.49 -1.81
N GLU A 635 0.52 33.24 -2.19
CA GLU A 635 1.81 32.64 -2.60
C GLU A 635 2.45 31.88 -1.45
N TYR A 636 2.40 32.44 -0.24
CA TYR A 636 2.92 31.76 0.95
C TYR A 636 2.08 30.51 1.31
N ALA A 637 0.76 30.58 1.18
CA ALA A 637 -0.10 29.41 1.37
C ALA A 637 0.24 28.28 0.38
N SER A 638 0.48 28.61 -0.89
CA SER A 638 0.96 27.66 -1.90
C SER A 638 2.34 27.09 -1.56
N GLU A 639 3.26 27.91 -1.07
CA GLU A 639 4.58 27.45 -0.64
C GLU A 639 4.50 26.47 0.53
N VAL A 640 3.67 26.75 1.54
CA VAL A 640 3.41 25.85 2.67
C VAL A 640 2.85 24.52 2.15
N ALA A 641 1.87 24.57 1.26
CA ALA A 641 1.27 23.37 0.68
C ALA A 641 2.28 22.55 -0.13
N ASP A 642 3.11 23.19 -0.96
CA ASP A 642 4.15 22.53 -1.74
C ASP A 642 5.18 21.84 -0.85
N LYS A 643 5.62 22.50 0.22
CA LYS A 643 6.59 21.93 1.16
C LYS A 643 6.04 20.68 1.84
N LEU A 644 4.80 20.73 2.32
CA LEU A 644 4.14 19.58 2.96
C LEU A 644 3.82 18.47 1.95
N SER A 645 3.41 18.82 0.72
CA SER A 645 3.13 17.85 -0.35
C SER A 645 4.38 17.09 -0.79
N LYS A 646 5.56 17.75 -0.81
CA LYS A 646 6.86 17.10 -1.07
C LYS A 646 7.22 16.06 0.00
N LEU A 647 6.63 16.12 1.19
CA LEU A 647 6.74 15.10 2.24
C LEU A 647 5.70 13.97 2.09
N GLY A 648 4.92 13.98 1.01
CA GLY A 648 3.87 12.99 0.76
C GLY A 648 2.60 13.22 1.58
N LEU A 649 2.35 14.43 2.08
CA LEU A 649 1.10 14.79 2.76
C LEU A 649 0.05 15.29 1.75
N TYR A 650 -1.21 14.97 1.99
CA TYR A 650 -2.33 15.51 1.21
C TYR A 650 -2.72 16.89 1.73
N VAL A 651 -2.32 17.92 0.99
CA VAL A 651 -2.52 19.32 1.38
C VAL A 651 -3.30 20.07 0.30
N ASP A 652 -4.37 20.74 0.72
CA ASP A 652 -5.19 21.59 -0.15
C ASP A 652 -5.07 23.06 0.29
N VAL A 653 -5.34 24.00 -0.61
CA VAL A 653 -5.30 25.45 -0.34
C VAL A 653 -6.66 26.10 -0.66
N ASP A 654 -7.27 26.81 0.30
CA ASP A 654 -8.51 27.57 0.06
C ASP A 654 -8.22 29.02 -0.35
N ASN A 655 -8.02 29.21 -1.65
CA ASN A 655 -7.87 30.54 -2.26
C ASN A 655 -9.20 31.24 -2.58
N GLY A 656 -10.35 30.69 -2.17
CA GLY A 656 -11.67 31.23 -2.48
C GLY A 656 -11.93 32.63 -1.90
N GLU A 657 -13.06 33.23 -2.29
CA GLU A 657 -13.46 34.58 -1.89
C GLU A 657 -14.23 34.61 -0.55
N ASN A 658 -14.46 33.45 0.06
CA ASN A 658 -15.15 33.35 1.33
C ASN A 658 -14.39 34.08 2.45
N THR A 659 -15.12 34.58 3.46
CA THR A 659 -14.51 35.14 4.66
C THR A 659 -13.69 34.09 5.42
N LEU A 660 -12.62 34.50 6.11
CA LEU A 660 -11.76 33.58 6.87
C LEU A 660 -12.55 32.64 7.81
N PRO A 661 -13.54 33.09 8.61
CA PRO A 661 -14.34 32.19 9.43
C PRO A 661 -15.12 31.16 8.63
N LYS A 662 -15.62 31.54 7.43
CA LYS A 662 -16.34 30.63 6.55
C LYS A 662 -15.40 29.60 5.92
N LYS A 663 -14.19 29.99 5.52
CA LYS A 663 -13.16 29.04 5.03
C LYS A 663 -12.79 28.01 6.08
N ILE A 664 -12.54 28.46 7.31
CA ILE A 664 -12.21 27.55 8.43
C ILE A 664 -13.39 26.61 8.72
N ARG A 665 -14.62 27.14 8.80
CA ARG A 665 -15.83 26.32 8.99
C ARG A 665 -16.01 25.29 7.87
N ASN A 666 -15.74 25.66 6.62
CA ASN A 666 -15.82 24.72 5.50
C ASN A 666 -14.79 23.60 5.64
N GLY A 667 -13.55 23.92 6.04
CA GLY A 667 -12.53 22.93 6.35
C GLY A 667 -12.90 22.00 7.50
N GLU A 668 -13.50 22.54 8.57
CA GLU A 668 -13.99 21.75 9.72
C GLU A 668 -15.14 20.81 9.31
N ILE A 669 -16.10 21.29 8.50
CA ILE A 669 -17.21 20.48 7.98
C ILE A 669 -16.68 19.36 7.08
N ALA A 670 -15.72 19.67 6.21
CA ALA A 670 -15.05 18.71 5.33
C ALA A 670 -14.12 17.72 6.08
N GLN A 671 -14.02 17.83 7.41
CA GLN A 671 -13.25 16.95 8.29
C GLN A 671 -11.73 16.94 8.04
N TYR A 672 -11.13 18.05 7.58
CA TYR A 672 -9.67 18.17 7.55
C TYR A 672 -9.09 17.96 8.95
N ASN A 673 -8.02 17.16 9.08
CA ASN A 673 -7.40 16.94 10.40
C ASN A 673 -6.78 18.23 10.94
N PHE A 674 -6.04 18.94 10.09
CA PHE A 674 -5.40 20.22 10.45
C PHE A 674 -5.75 21.32 9.45
N ILE A 675 -6.03 22.51 9.98
CA ILE A 675 -6.22 23.74 9.20
C ILE A 675 -5.09 24.69 9.58
N LEU A 676 -4.26 25.06 8.60
CA LEU A 676 -3.13 25.98 8.76
C LEU A 676 -3.53 27.35 8.24
N VAL A 677 -3.60 28.34 9.12
CA VAL A 677 -3.93 29.73 8.76
C VAL A 677 -2.64 30.52 8.59
N VAL A 678 -2.54 31.29 7.50
CA VAL A 678 -1.36 32.12 7.19
C VAL A 678 -1.73 33.57 6.90
N GLY A 679 -1.10 34.51 7.61
CA GLY A 679 -1.17 35.95 7.39
C GLY A 679 0.19 36.63 7.39
N GLN A 680 0.21 37.93 7.70
CA GLN A 680 1.45 38.73 7.69
C GLN A 680 2.47 38.18 8.69
N ASP A 681 2.07 38.01 9.95
CA ASP A 681 2.94 37.50 11.02
C ASP A 681 3.55 36.14 10.63
N GLU A 682 2.73 35.25 10.06
CA GLU A 682 3.14 33.91 9.63
C GLU A 682 4.10 33.94 8.43
N LEU A 683 3.88 34.83 7.46
CA LEU A 683 4.80 35.03 6.34
C LEU A 683 6.15 35.56 6.81
N ASP A 684 6.16 36.59 7.65
CA ASP A 684 7.38 37.26 8.13
C ASP A 684 8.23 36.32 9.01
N SER A 685 7.57 35.52 9.85
CA SER A 685 8.23 34.56 10.76
C SER A 685 8.38 33.16 10.16
N ARG A 686 7.95 32.94 8.91
CA ARG A 686 8.02 31.63 8.22
C ARG A 686 7.36 30.51 9.04
N SER A 687 6.16 30.78 9.53
CA SER A 687 5.39 29.94 10.45
C SER A 687 3.95 29.75 9.99
N VAL A 688 3.16 28.96 10.73
CA VAL A 688 1.74 28.75 10.48
C VAL A 688 0.96 28.78 11.80
N ASN A 689 -0.29 29.24 11.75
CA ASN A 689 -1.21 29.07 12.85
C ASN A 689 -1.96 27.74 12.69
N VAL A 690 -1.80 26.82 13.64
CA VAL A 690 -2.31 25.45 13.51
C VAL A 690 -3.63 25.28 14.24
N ARG A 691 -4.66 24.81 13.54
CA ARG A 691 -5.93 24.39 14.13
C ARG A 691 -6.12 22.89 13.95
N ASN A 692 -6.47 22.20 15.02
CA ASN A 692 -6.74 20.77 15.04
C ASN A 692 -8.24 20.52 15.13
N ARG A 693 -8.77 19.65 14.27
CA ARG A 693 -10.18 19.24 14.26
C ARG A 693 -10.66 18.69 15.60
N ASP A 694 -9.79 17.96 16.30
CA ASP A 694 -10.16 17.19 17.50
C ASP A 694 -10.08 18.02 18.80
N ASP A 695 -9.55 19.25 18.75
CA ASP A 695 -9.43 20.15 19.91
C ASP A 695 -10.67 21.07 20.03
N VAL A 696 -11.70 20.57 20.70
CA VAL A 696 -13.03 21.22 20.80
C VAL A 696 -13.03 22.49 21.69
N GLY A 697 -11.96 22.73 22.47
CA GLY A 697 -11.88 23.77 23.49
C GLY A 697 -11.17 25.08 23.08
N THR A 698 -10.37 25.09 22.02
CA THR A 698 -9.44 26.19 21.71
C THR A 698 -9.84 26.90 20.42
N LYS A 699 -10.93 27.67 20.44
CA LYS A 699 -11.34 28.52 19.29
C LYS A 699 -10.54 29.82 19.17
N ALA A 700 -9.68 30.11 20.15
CA ALA A 700 -8.71 31.21 20.10
C ALA A 700 -7.53 30.90 19.17
N ARG A 701 -6.78 31.92 18.72
CA ARG A 701 -5.56 31.77 17.92
C ARG A 701 -4.62 30.79 18.65
N THR A 702 -4.46 29.59 18.12
CA THR A 702 -3.56 28.56 18.68
C THR A 702 -2.11 29.01 18.52
N GLU A 703 -1.18 28.31 19.16
CA GLU A 703 0.25 28.58 19.06
C GLU A 703 0.71 28.63 17.58
N THR A 704 1.41 29.70 17.22
CA THR A 704 2.06 29.83 15.91
C THR A 704 3.31 28.96 15.90
N LEU A 705 3.40 28.02 14.96
CA LEU A 705 4.49 27.06 14.87
C LEU A 705 5.34 27.32 13.62
N PRO A 706 6.69 27.31 13.72
CA PRO A 706 7.55 27.39 12.54
C PRO A 706 7.22 26.32 11.51
N LEU A 707 7.32 26.65 10.23
CA LEU A 707 6.92 25.77 9.13
C LEU A 707 7.70 24.43 9.10
N ASP A 708 8.99 24.45 9.47
CA ASP A 708 9.80 23.23 9.58
C ASP A 708 9.33 22.31 10.73
N VAL A 709 9.04 22.91 11.89
CA VAL A 709 8.60 22.17 13.08
C VAL A 709 7.25 21.49 12.84
N ILE A 710 6.29 22.19 12.24
CA ILE A 710 4.98 21.59 11.94
C ILE A 710 5.11 20.48 10.89
N ALA A 711 5.99 20.63 9.90
CA ALA A 711 6.23 19.61 8.89
C ALA A 711 6.78 18.32 9.52
N GLU A 712 7.75 18.43 10.43
CA GLU A 712 8.28 17.30 11.21
C GLU A 712 7.21 16.65 12.08
N LYS A 713 6.44 17.44 12.84
CA LYS A 713 5.37 16.92 13.71
C LYS A 713 4.29 16.17 12.91
N LEU A 714 3.86 16.70 11.76
CA LEU A 714 2.88 16.04 10.88
C LEU A 714 3.44 14.74 10.27
N LEU A 715 4.69 14.74 9.84
CA LEU A 715 5.33 13.54 9.30
C LEU A 715 5.49 12.45 10.37
N ALA A 716 5.91 12.82 11.58
CA ALA A 716 5.98 11.91 12.72
C ALA A 716 4.60 11.32 13.04
N LEU A 717 3.56 12.15 13.04
CA LEU A 717 2.19 11.71 13.27
C LEU A 717 1.72 10.72 12.18
N LYS A 718 1.97 11.00 10.90
CA LYS A 718 1.66 10.06 9.80
C LYS A 718 2.39 8.73 9.96
N THR A 719 3.68 8.77 10.28
CA THR A 719 4.54 7.58 10.42
C THR A 719 4.13 6.73 11.62
N SER A 720 3.71 7.37 12.72
CA SER A 720 3.26 6.67 13.93
C SER A 720 1.98 5.86 13.74
N ARG A 721 1.21 6.14 12.67
CA ARG A 721 -0.12 5.57 12.39
C ARG A 721 -1.08 5.65 13.60
N SER A 722 -0.93 6.69 14.42
CA SER A 722 -1.76 6.88 15.61
C SER A 722 -3.24 7.09 15.27
N LEU A 723 -4.12 6.55 16.12
CA LEU A 723 -5.56 6.82 16.09
C LEU A 723 -5.92 8.26 16.52
N HIS A 724 -5.03 8.93 17.26
CA HIS A 724 -5.27 10.26 17.79
C HIS A 724 -4.54 11.31 16.97
N ASN A 725 -5.26 12.34 16.51
CA ASN A 725 -4.67 13.45 15.77
C ASN A 725 -4.06 14.49 16.71
N LYS A 726 -3.11 14.09 17.54
CA LYS A 726 -2.42 15.01 18.46
C LYS A 726 -1.00 15.24 17.98
N LEU A 727 -0.66 16.51 17.78
CA LEU A 727 0.73 16.90 17.56
C LEU A 727 1.46 16.70 18.89
N GLN A 728 2.40 15.77 18.94
CA GLN A 728 3.17 15.51 20.15
C GLN A 728 4.20 16.63 20.35
N ASP A 729 4.43 17.00 21.61
CA ASP A 729 5.58 17.82 21.98
C ASP A 729 6.82 16.96 21.93
N ILE A 730 7.76 17.38 21.09
CA ILE A 730 9.06 16.73 20.98
C ILE A 730 9.83 17.12 22.24
N ASN A 731 9.70 16.31 23.30
CA ASN A 731 10.26 16.60 24.61
C ASN A 731 11.79 16.73 24.51
N THR A 732 12.33 17.93 24.69
CA THR A 732 13.76 18.22 24.74
C THR A 732 14.34 17.77 26.09
N SER A 733 14.65 16.48 26.21
CA SER A 733 15.57 15.90 27.21
C SER A 733 16.24 14.68 26.56
N PRO A 734 17.58 14.62 26.50
CA PRO A 734 18.26 13.53 25.82
C PRO A 734 18.34 12.31 26.75
N SER A 735 17.54 11.25 26.57
CA SER A 735 18.01 9.87 26.88
C SER A 735 17.05 8.67 26.78
N TRP A 736 15.70 8.73 26.80
CA TRP A 736 14.96 7.44 26.89
C TRP A 736 14.69 6.75 25.53
N TRP A 737 14.54 7.51 24.44
CA TRP A 737 14.49 6.97 23.07
C TRP A 737 15.87 6.98 22.37
N ILE A 738 16.83 7.73 22.91
CA ILE A 738 18.22 7.81 22.46
C ILE A 738 19.03 6.53 22.79
N SER A 739 18.52 5.64 23.65
CA SER A 739 19.17 4.35 23.96
C SER A 739 18.74 3.18 23.09
N LYS A 740 17.73 3.35 22.21
CA LYS A 740 17.27 2.28 21.30
C LYS A 740 16.96 2.69 19.87
N ILE A 741 17.19 3.95 19.52
CA ILE A 741 17.21 4.39 18.12
C ILE A 741 18.42 5.32 18.01
N PRO A 742 19.41 5.03 17.13
CA PRO A 742 20.49 5.97 16.92
C PRO A 742 19.90 7.25 16.32
N SER A 743 19.98 8.32 17.11
CA SER A 743 19.70 9.70 16.69
C SER A 743 20.98 10.23 16.02
N SER A 744 20.92 10.79 14.81
CA SER A 744 20.59 12.22 14.64
C SER A 744 20.19 12.61 13.21
N ARG A 745 19.01 13.23 13.07
CA ARG A 745 18.57 14.26 12.08
C ARG A 745 17.48 15.05 12.85
N HIS A 746 17.53 16.36 13.09
CA HIS A 746 17.61 17.51 12.16
C HIS A 746 18.60 18.61 12.65
N ILE A 747 19.62 18.97 11.87
CA ILE A 747 19.77 20.13 10.95
C ILE A 747 19.78 21.50 11.68
N PRO A 748 20.97 22.11 11.82
CA PRO A 748 21.31 23.21 10.92
C PRO A 748 22.62 22.91 10.16
N ILE A 749 22.56 22.98 8.83
CA ILE A 749 23.71 23.26 7.97
C ILE A 749 24.90 22.29 8.18
N ALA A 750 24.61 20.98 8.18
CA ALA A 750 25.59 19.91 8.04
C ALA A 750 24.81 18.64 7.69
N VAL A 751 24.99 18.12 6.48
CA VAL A 751 24.35 16.87 6.06
C VAL A 751 25.20 15.72 6.64
N ASP A 752 24.77 15.15 7.76
CA ASP A 752 25.35 13.90 8.28
C ASP A 752 24.79 12.71 7.46
N MET A 753 25.72 12.04 6.77
CA MET A 753 25.54 11.01 5.74
C MET A 753 25.62 9.58 6.29
N SER A 754 25.64 9.39 7.61
CA SER A 754 26.04 8.12 8.23
C SER A 754 25.01 6.96 8.26
N HIS A 755 23.84 7.05 7.59
CA HIS A 755 22.84 5.97 7.57
C HIS A 755 22.25 5.62 6.19
N ILE A 756 23.00 5.79 5.08
CA ILE A 756 22.55 5.43 3.72
C ILE A 756 23.21 4.15 3.19
N TYR A 757 23.32 3.10 4.01
CA TYR A 757 23.67 1.76 3.48
C TYR A 757 22.86 0.67 4.20
N SER A 758 21.61 0.51 3.79
CA SER A 758 20.93 -0.78 3.83
C SER A 758 20.68 -1.22 2.38
N ASP A 759 21.14 -2.43 2.04
CA ASP A 759 21.09 -2.99 0.69
C ASP A 759 19.67 -3.04 0.07
N ALA A 760 18.63 -2.87 0.87
CA ALA A 760 17.22 -2.80 0.43
C ALA A 760 16.88 -1.53 -0.35
N THR A 761 17.50 -0.38 -0.04
CA THR A 761 17.11 0.92 -0.63
C THR A 761 17.72 1.16 -2.02
N ALA A 762 18.85 0.52 -2.34
CA ALA A 762 19.45 0.59 -3.67
C ALA A 762 18.64 -0.16 -4.74
N LEU A 763 17.99 -1.27 -4.35
CA LEU A 763 17.14 -2.07 -5.23
C LEU A 763 15.76 -1.41 -5.47
N GLU A 764 15.18 -0.81 -4.41
CA GLU A 764 13.93 -0.05 -4.49
C GLU A 764 14.04 1.19 -5.40
N TYR A 765 15.20 1.87 -5.40
CA TYR A 765 15.51 2.98 -6.31
C TYR A 765 15.92 2.51 -7.72
N ALA A 766 16.34 1.25 -7.90
CA ALA A 766 16.61 0.66 -9.21
C ALA A 766 15.33 0.24 -9.95
N MET A 767 14.29 -0.18 -9.21
CA MET A 767 13.03 -0.67 -9.76
C MET A 767 12.02 0.43 -10.16
N ARG A 768 12.20 1.69 -9.71
CA ARG A 768 11.38 2.85 -10.12
C ARG A 768 11.91 3.58 -11.37
N ARG A 769 12.86 3.00 -12.11
CA ARG A 769 13.53 3.63 -13.25
C ARG A 769 12.83 3.27 -14.58
N PRO A 770 12.70 4.19 -15.55
CA PRO A 770 12.78 3.79 -16.96
C PRO A 770 14.18 3.17 -17.17
N PRO A 771 14.33 2.05 -17.90
CA PRO A 771 15.63 1.42 -18.09
C PRO A 771 16.60 2.46 -18.66
N LEU A 772 17.73 2.69 -17.99
CA LEU A 772 18.79 3.53 -18.54
C LEU A 772 19.30 2.81 -19.79
N PRO A 773 19.15 3.33 -21.01
CA PRO A 773 19.68 2.67 -22.17
C PRO A 773 21.20 2.87 -22.18
N VAL A 774 21.91 1.96 -21.51
CA VAL A 774 23.39 1.91 -21.41
C VAL A 774 24.01 2.03 -22.80
N LEU A 775 23.37 1.42 -23.80
CA LEU A 775 23.76 1.51 -25.19
C LEU A 775 23.73 2.96 -25.73
N THR A 776 22.77 3.78 -25.31
CA THR A 776 22.48 5.12 -25.86
C THR A 776 23.24 6.25 -25.14
N PHE A 777 23.54 6.10 -23.86
CA PHE A 777 24.11 7.20 -23.04
C PHE A 777 25.56 6.98 -22.58
N VAL A 778 26.08 5.75 -22.67
CA VAL A 778 27.47 5.43 -22.34
C VAL A 778 28.23 5.03 -23.62
N ILE A 779 27.70 4.04 -24.34
CA ILE A 779 28.39 3.44 -25.48
C ILE A 779 28.23 4.27 -26.76
N PHE A 780 27.04 4.77 -27.06
CA PHE A 780 26.79 5.55 -28.29
C PHE A 780 27.54 6.87 -28.38
N PRO A 781 27.64 7.70 -27.32
CA PRO A 781 28.41 8.93 -27.38
C PRO A 781 29.89 8.66 -27.66
N ASP A 782 30.49 7.69 -26.99
CA ASP A 782 31.89 7.29 -27.20
C ASP A 782 32.15 6.74 -28.61
N ILE A 783 31.24 5.91 -29.14
CA ILE A 783 31.32 5.38 -30.50
C ILE A 783 31.08 6.49 -31.54
N ALA A 784 30.04 7.31 -31.38
CA ALA A 784 29.73 8.41 -32.30
C ALA A 784 30.88 9.41 -32.36
N LEU A 785 31.51 9.65 -31.22
CA LEU A 785 32.65 10.53 -31.07
C LEU A 785 33.93 9.93 -31.65
N ALA A 786 34.19 8.63 -31.45
CA ALA A 786 35.24 7.89 -32.16
C ALA A 786 35.05 7.91 -33.69
N CYS A 787 33.80 7.82 -34.16
CA CYS A 787 33.45 7.97 -35.58
C CYS A 787 33.69 9.41 -36.08
N ILE A 788 33.33 10.45 -35.33
CA ILE A 788 33.59 11.86 -35.70
C ILE A 788 35.10 12.14 -35.76
N MET A 789 35.87 11.61 -34.81
CA MET A 789 37.34 11.70 -34.79
C MET A 789 37.98 11.01 -35.98
N ALA A 790 37.53 9.78 -36.27
CA ALA A 790 37.98 9.03 -37.41
C ALA A 790 37.68 9.79 -38.71
N LEU A 791 36.42 10.19 -38.93
CA LEU A 791 35.95 10.69 -40.22
C LEU A 791 36.33 12.15 -40.55
N ARG A 792 36.79 12.95 -39.58
CA ARG A 792 37.17 14.39 -39.75
C ARG A 792 36.17 15.22 -40.59
N PRO A 793 34.88 15.28 -40.25
CA PRO A 793 33.94 16.09 -41.03
C PRO A 793 34.28 17.59 -40.95
N PRO A 794 33.74 18.45 -41.84
CA PRO A 794 33.93 19.90 -41.78
C PRO A 794 33.73 20.48 -40.38
N PHE A 795 34.48 21.54 -40.04
CA PHE A 795 34.50 22.16 -38.71
C PHE A 795 33.09 22.42 -38.13
N ALA A 796 32.15 22.91 -38.94
CA ALA A 796 30.78 23.17 -38.52
C ALA A 796 30.05 21.91 -38.02
N ILE A 797 30.26 20.76 -38.68
CA ILE A 797 29.64 19.48 -38.29
C ILE A 797 30.27 18.97 -37.00
N ARG A 798 31.60 19.07 -36.88
CA ARG A 798 32.29 18.65 -35.66
C ARG A 798 31.90 19.52 -34.45
N LEU A 799 31.83 20.85 -34.64
CA LEU A 799 31.36 21.80 -33.63
C LEU A 799 29.90 21.53 -33.24
N GLY A 800 29.03 21.35 -34.22
CA GLY A 800 27.62 21.04 -33.99
C GLY A 800 27.43 19.71 -33.25
N ALA A 801 28.17 18.67 -33.62
CA ALA A 801 28.11 17.37 -32.96
C ALA A 801 28.65 17.43 -31.53
N SER A 802 29.77 18.13 -31.27
CA SER A 802 30.29 18.31 -29.91
C SER A 802 29.35 19.12 -29.03
N LEU A 803 28.71 20.19 -29.55
CA LEU A 803 27.72 20.96 -28.80
C LEU A 803 26.44 20.14 -28.53
N LEU A 804 26.01 19.32 -29.48
CA LEU A 804 24.86 18.43 -29.33
C LEU A 804 25.13 17.34 -28.28
N LEU A 805 26.29 16.68 -28.35
CA LEU A 805 26.69 15.66 -27.37
C LEU A 805 26.88 16.25 -25.98
N LEU A 806 27.47 17.45 -25.89
CA LEU A 806 27.60 18.20 -24.63
C LEU A 806 26.22 18.58 -24.06
N SER A 807 25.31 19.07 -24.89
CA SER A 807 23.93 19.42 -24.48
C SER A 807 23.11 18.20 -24.08
N ALA A 808 23.29 17.07 -24.77
CA ALA A 808 22.65 15.80 -24.43
C ALA A 808 23.18 15.25 -23.11
N ALA A 809 24.50 15.37 -22.85
CA ALA A 809 25.08 15.03 -21.56
C ALA A 809 24.52 15.92 -20.44
N PHE A 810 24.45 17.23 -20.64
CA PHE A 810 23.84 18.17 -19.68
C PHE A 810 22.37 17.89 -19.42
N TYR A 811 21.59 17.64 -20.47
CA TYR A 811 20.16 17.31 -20.35
C TYR A 811 19.98 15.98 -19.61
N ALA A 812 20.74 14.94 -19.96
CA ALA A 812 20.68 13.66 -19.26
C ALA A 812 21.05 13.81 -17.79
N THR A 813 22.11 14.53 -17.46
CA THR A 813 22.47 14.82 -16.07
C THR A 813 21.36 15.59 -15.35
N ALA A 814 20.83 16.67 -15.92
CA ALA A 814 19.78 17.47 -15.28
C ALA A 814 18.45 16.73 -15.12
N THR A 815 18.17 15.74 -15.97
CA THR A 815 16.90 15.00 -16.00
C THR A 815 16.95 13.70 -15.18
N TYR A 816 18.13 13.10 -15.02
CA TYR A 816 18.31 11.81 -14.36
C TYR A 816 19.05 11.86 -13.00
N THR A 817 19.47 13.03 -12.52
CA THR A 817 19.94 13.21 -11.13
C THR A 817 18.77 13.19 -10.14
N LEU A 818 18.82 12.32 -9.15
CA LEU A 818 17.73 12.02 -8.20
C LEU A 818 17.98 12.54 -6.78
N GLY A 819 19.05 13.30 -6.54
CA GLY A 819 19.50 13.73 -5.21
C GLY A 819 20.16 12.62 -4.39
N ALA A 820 20.57 11.52 -5.04
CA ALA A 820 21.18 10.35 -4.42
C ALA A 820 22.69 10.34 -4.76
N PRO A 821 23.58 10.72 -3.83
CA PRO A 821 24.96 11.09 -4.17
C PRO A 821 25.76 10.01 -4.89
N VAL A 822 25.58 8.74 -4.56
CA VAL A 822 26.32 7.62 -5.18
C VAL A 822 25.89 7.36 -6.63
N SER A 823 24.59 7.33 -6.88
CA SER A 823 24.03 7.05 -8.21
C SER A 823 24.15 8.26 -9.12
N ASP A 824 23.98 9.46 -8.57
CA ASP A 824 24.10 10.71 -9.31
C ASP A 824 25.55 11.04 -9.61
N TYR A 825 26.49 10.66 -8.73
CA TYR A 825 27.91 10.79 -8.99
C TYR A 825 28.42 9.80 -10.05
N SER A 826 27.93 8.56 -10.11
CA SER A 826 28.33 7.62 -11.18
C SER A 826 27.80 8.10 -12.54
N MET A 827 26.55 8.57 -12.61
CA MET A 827 25.97 9.27 -13.77
C MET A 827 26.72 10.59 -14.08
N GLY A 828 27.12 11.31 -13.04
CA GLY A 828 27.87 12.55 -13.10
C GLY A 828 29.32 12.37 -13.54
N SER A 829 29.95 11.26 -13.20
CA SER A 829 31.30 10.89 -13.64
C SER A 829 31.33 10.40 -15.07
N VAL A 830 30.28 9.68 -15.50
CA VAL A 830 30.06 9.37 -16.91
C VAL A 830 29.79 10.67 -17.70
N GLY A 831 28.96 11.57 -17.17
CA GLY A 831 28.71 12.88 -17.79
C GLY A 831 29.92 13.83 -17.78
N PHE A 832 30.74 13.83 -16.72
CA PHE A 832 31.99 14.59 -16.61
C PHE A 832 33.08 13.98 -17.47
N GLY A 833 33.21 12.66 -17.50
CA GLY A 833 34.09 11.93 -18.43
C GLY A 833 33.72 12.22 -19.88
N ASN A 834 32.42 12.17 -20.21
CA ASN A 834 31.90 12.59 -21.51
C ASN A 834 32.13 14.09 -21.76
N MET A 835 32.02 14.96 -20.77
CA MET A 835 32.28 16.39 -20.90
C MET A 835 33.77 16.66 -21.14
N VAL A 836 34.66 16.06 -20.37
CA VAL A 836 36.12 16.16 -20.53
C VAL A 836 36.53 15.58 -21.87
N LEU A 837 36.02 14.41 -22.26
CA LEU A 837 36.25 13.82 -23.58
C LEU A 837 35.69 14.72 -24.69
N ASN A 838 34.47 15.24 -24.57
CA ASN A 838 33.90 16.18 -25.52
C ASN A 838 34.69 17.49 -25.59
N ILE A 839 35.25 18.00 -24.49
CA ILE A 839 36.12 19.20 -24.45
C ILE A 839 37.51 18.90 -25.04
N THR A 840 38.07 17.72 -24.75
CA THR A 840 39.28 17.20 -25.40
C THR A 840 39.08 17.11 -26.91
N LEU A 841 37.88 16.79 -27.34
CA LEU A 841 37.56 16.64 -28.75
C LEU A 841 37.11 17.94 -29.39
N PHE A 842 36.53 18.84 -28.60
CA PHE A 842 36.33 20.25 -28.92
C PHE A 842 37.68 20.93 -29.20
N THR A 843 38.71 20.60 -28.42
CA THR A 843 40.09 21.06 -28.65
C THR A 843 40.77 20.35 -29.82
N TRP A 844 40.33 19.15 -30.23
CA TRP A 844 40.80 18.46 -31.45
C TRP A 844 40.02 18.84 -32.72
N LEU A 845 39.01 19.73 -32.62
CA LEU A 845 38.30 20.32 -33.76
C LEU A 845 39.21 21.10 -34.71
N ALA A 846 40.44 21.45 -34.29
CA ALA A 846 41.32 22.35 -35.03
C ALA A 846 42.45 21.68 -35.84
N ASP A 847 42.47 20.34 -35.95
CA ASP A 847 43.51 19.51 -36.61
C ASP A 847 44.65 19.11 -35.66
N PRO A 848 44.59 17.91 -35.04
CA PRO A 848 45.60 17.46 -34.08
C PRO A 848 47.01 17.39 -34.67
N ILE A 849 47.16 17.24 -35.99
CA ILE A 849 48.49 17.26 -36.59
C ILE A 849 49.08 18.66 -36.49
N LYS A 850 48.33 19.72 -36.84
CA LYS A 850 48.78 21.12 -36.74
C LYS A 850 48.89 21.61 -35.30
N ASP A 851 48.02 21.13 -34.41
CA ASP A 851 48.01 21.58 -33.03
C ASP A 851 49.03 20.90 -32.13
N PHE A 852 49.41 19.66 -32.46
CA PHE A 852 50.53 18.96 -31.82
C PHE A 852 51.86 19.16 -32.57
N ARG A 853 51.87 19.43 -33.88
CA ARG A 853 53.10 19.53 -34.70
C ARG A 853 52.97 20.59 -35.79
N TYR A 854 53.81 21.60 -35.76
CA TYR A 854 53.80 22.63 -36.81
C TYR A 854 54.20 22.05 -38.18
N ILE A 855 53.34 22.25 -39.20
CA ILE A 855 53.73 22.27 -40.62
C ILE A 855 53.36 23.66 -41.15
N LYS A 856 54.28 24.28 -41.90
CA LYS A 856 54.32 25.71 -42.29
C LYS A 856 53.01 26.28 -42.89
N GLU A 857 52.77 27.54 -42.49
CA GLU A 857 51.94 28.65 -43.02
C GLU A 857 50.57 28.41 -43.68
N PRO A 858 49.50 29.09 -43.21
CA PRO A 858 48.39 29.50 -44.05
C PRO A 858 48.45 31.00 -44.41
N ALA A 859 47.90 31.30 -45.59
CA ALA A 859 47.71 32.63 -46.21
C ALA A 859 47.20 33.74 -45.25
N PRO A 860 47.39 35.04 -45.60
CA PRO A 860 47.03 36.17 -44.75
C PRO A 860 45.60 36.12 -44.20
N LEU A 861 45.47 36.42 -42.90
CA LEU A 861 44.25 36.34 -42.09
C LEU A 861 43.03 37.08 -42.67
N THR A 862 43.28 38.04 -43.56
CA THR A 862 42.27 38.85 -44.26
C THR A 862 41.52 38.08 -45.35
N ALA A 863 41.92 36.86 -45.70
CA ALA A 863 41.23 36.01 -46.68
C ALA A 863 40.25 34.99 -46.05
N GLU A 864 40.26 34.80 -44.73
CA GLU A 864 39.48 33.75 -44.06
C GLU A 864 38.10 34.25 -43.57
N PRO A 865 37.06 33.41 -43.46
CA PRO A 865 35.73 33.79 -42.95
C PRO A 865 35.77 34.35 -41.52
N PHE A 866 34.80 35.22 -41.17
CA PHE A 866 34.71 35.91 -39.88
C PHE A 866 34.81 34.98 -38.65
N ILE A 867 34.15 33.82 -38.68
CA ILE A 867 34.24 32.81 -37.60
C ILE A 867 35.68 32.29 -37.41
N LYS A 868 36.42 32.04 -38.50
CA LYS A 868 37.84 31.65 -38.39
C LYS A 868 38.69 32.79 -37.86
N ARG A 869 38.37 34.06 -38.18
CA ARG A 869 39.08 35.23 -37.62
C ARG A 869 38.81 35.44 -36.13
N LEU A 870 37.59 35.13 -35.66
CA LEU A 870 37.23 35.18 -34.24
C LEU A 870 38.08 34.22 -33.40
N TRP A 871 38.45 33.07 -33.98
CA TRP A 871 39.21 32.00 -33.34
C TRP A 871 40.71 31.98 -33.71
N TYR A 872 41.14 32.70 -34.74
CA TYR A 872 42.54 32.79 -35.14
C TYR A 872 43.49 33.28 -34.03
N PRO A 873 43.09 34.17 -33.11
CA PRO A 873 43.93 34.53 -31.97
C PRO A 873 44.28 33.32 -31.08
N VAL A 874 43.47 32.25 -31.09
CA VAL A 874 43.67 31.00 -30.33
C VAL A 874 44.65 30.06 -31.05
N ALA A 875 44.71 30.12 -32.39
CA ALA A 875 45.49 29.20 -33.22
C ALA A 875 46.88 29.71 -33.64
N SER A 876 47.15 31.02 -33.61
CA SER A 876 48.25 31.62 -34.40
C SER A 876 49.47 32.18 -33.66
N GLU A 877 49.63 32.03 -32.34
CA GLU A 877 50.92 32.37 -31.72
C GLU A 877 51.96 31.25 -31.87
N VAL A 878 52.88 31.49 -32.79
CA VAL A 878 54.08 30.70 -33.07
C VAL A 878 55.06 30.81 -31.89
N ASP A 879 54.98 29.86 -30.96
CA ASP A 879 56.11 29.49 -30.10
C ASP A 879 56.30 27.98 -30.22
N VAL A 880 57.52 27.53 -30.49
CA VAL A 880 57.88 26.11 -30.62
C VAL A 880 57.51 25.38 -29.32
N VAL A 881 56.59 24.41 -29.39
CA VAL A 881 56.33 23.49 -28.28
C VAL A 881 57.51 22.51 -28.22
N ALA A 882 58.54 22.84 -27.42
CA ALA A 882 59.79 22.09 -27.34
C ALA A 882 59.68 20.67 -26.74
N ASN A 883 58.48 20.19 -26.35
CA ASN A 883 58.28 18.92 -25.66
C ASN A 883 57.15 18.08 -26.27
N VAL A 884 57.04 18.05 -27.60
CA VAL A 884 56.18 17.06 -28.27
C VAL A 884 56.96 15.75 -28.32
N PRO A 885 56.40 14.61 -27.85
CA PRO A 885 57.08 13.32 -27.97
C PRO A 885 57.45 13.08 -29.45
N PRO A 886 58.69 12.67 -29.75
CA PRO A 886 59.06 12.34 -31.13
C PRO A 886 58.12 11.27 -31.65
N LEU A 887 57.76 11.36 -32.94
CA LEU A 887 57.13 10.26 -33.68
C LEU A 887 57.90 8.99 -33.32
N ALA A 888 57.23 7.94 -32.82
CA ALA A 888 57.87 6.65 -32.83
C ALA A 888 58.10 6.34 -34.32
N PRO A 889 59.36 6.32 -34.82
CA PRO A 889 59.60 6.06 -36.22
C PRO A 889 59.36 4.56 -36.36
N GLY A 890 58.15 4.22 -36.78
CA GLY A 890 57.76 2.82 -36.80
C GLY A 890 56.58 2.55 -37.69
N SER A 891 56.60 1.37 -38.30
CA SER A 891 55.51 0.91 -39.15
C SER A 891 54.19 0.89 -38.37
N ARG A 892 53.06 0.98 -39.07
CA ARG A 892 51.72 0.83 -38.48
C ARG A 892 51.62 -0.33 -37.50
N TRP A 893 52.28 -1.44 -37.82
CA TRP A 893 52.32 -2.62 -36.97
C TRP A 893 53.08 -2.40 -35.65
N GLN A 894 54.20 -1.67 -35.67
CA GLN A 894 54.93 -1.31 -34.46
C GLN A 894 54.12 -0.36 -33.57
N TYR A 895 53.37 0.57 -34.16
CA TYR A 895 52.43 1.42 -33.44
C TYR A 895 51.32 0.60 -32.77
N LEU A 896 50.63 -0.25 -33.52
CA LEU A 896 49.56 -1.11 -32.99
C LEU A 896 50.08 -2.04 -31.89
N ARG A 897 51.24 -2.67 -32.09
CA ARG A 897 51.88 -3.52 -31.07
C ARG A 897 52.18 -2.75 -29.78
N ARG A 898 52.68 -1.51 -29.89
CA ARG A 898 52.93 -0.65 -28.73
C ARG A 898 51.62 -0.30 -28.02
N ARG A 899 50.57 0.06 -28.75
CA ARG A 899 49.26 0.43 -28.19
C ARG A 899 48.54 -0.74 -27.53
N VAL A 900 48.53 -1.91 -28.17
CA VAL A 900 47.97 -3.15 -27.59
C VAL A 900 48.74 -3.52 -26.33
N ARG A 901 50.08 -3.43 -26.33
CA ARG A 901 50.88 -3.66 -25.11
C ARG A 901 50.50 -2.68 -23.99
N GLN A 902 50.35 -1.39 -24.30
CA GLN A 902 49.93 -0.40 -23.32
C GLN A 902 48.51 -0.68 -22.79
N LEU A 903 47.60 -1.14 -23.65
CA LEU A 903 46.24 -1.51 -23.28
C LEU A 903 46.25 -2.69 -22.29
N LEU A 904 46.96 -3.77 -22.63
CA LEU A 904 47.07 -4.97 -21.79
C LEU A 904 47.75 -4.69 -20.45
N VAL A 905 48.86 -3.94 -20.46
CA VAL A 905 49.55 -3.54 -19.22
C VAL A 905 48.67 -2.62 -18.38
N GLY A 906 47.93 -1.70 -19.01
CA GLY A 906 46.97 -0.84 -18.34
C GLY A 906 45.84 -1.62 -17.67
N MET A 907 45.26 -2.61 -18.35
CA MET A 907 44.26 -3.52 -17.78
C MET A 907 44.80 -4.32 -16.59
N ALA A 908 46.03 -4.84 -16.68
CA ALA A 908 46.64 -5.59 -15.58
C ALA A 908 46.92 -4.69 -14.35
N ILE A 909 47.37 -3.45 -14.57
CA ILE A 909 47.56 -2.47 -13.49
C ILE A 909 46.21 -2.12 -12.84
N LEU A 910 45.16 -1.95 -13.65
CA LEU A 910 43.82 -1.71 -13.16
C LEU A 910 43.35 -2.86 -12.27
N ASP A 911 43.46 -4.11 -12.69
CA ASP A 911 43.09 -5.29 -11.89
C ASP A 911 43.78 -5.36 -10.53
N VAL A 912 45.08 -5.04 -10.49
CA VAL A 912 45.86 -5.00 -9.24
C VAL A 912 45.31 -3.91 -8.32
N VAL A 913 44.99 -2.74 -8.87
CA VAL A 913 44.44 -1.61 -8.12
C VAL A 913 43.02 -1.90 -7.62
N GLU A 914 42.16 -2.51 -8.43
CA GLU A 914 40.82 -2.91 -8.00
C GLU A 914 40.90 -3.96 -6.89
N SER A 915 41.75 -4.97 -7.06
CA SER A 915 41.97 -6.01 -6.05
C SER A 915 42.47 -5.43 -4.73
N TRP A 916 43.36 -4.44 -4.78
CA TRP A 916 43.82 -3.69 -3.61
C TRP A 916 42.67 -2.94 -2.92
N ILE A 917 41.85 -2.19 -3.67
CA ILE A 917 40.70 -1.46 -3.14
C ILE A 917 39.68 -2.41 -2.50
N HIS A 918 39.41 -3.56 -3.13
CA HIS A 918 38.49 -4.57 -2.60
C HIS A 918 39.00 -5.25 -1.33
N THR A 919 40.27 -5.68 -1.31
CA THR A 919 40.88 -6.34 -0.14
C THR A 919 41.07 -5.37 1.03
N HIS A 920 41.23 -4.08 0.75
CA HIS A 920 41.42 -3.04 1.75
C HIS A 920 40.21 -2.09 1.82
N ARG A 921 38.99 -2.62 1.62
CA ARG A 921 37.73 -1.86 1.56
C ARG A 921 37.54 -0.92 2.76
N HIS A 922 38.01 -1.30 3.94
CA HIS A 922 37.98 -0.48 5.17
C HIS A 922 38.76 0.84 5.05
N LEU A 923 39.76 0.94 4.16
CA LEU A 923 40.50 2.17 3.88
C LEU A 923 39.77 3.12 2.91
N TYR A 924 38.74 2.61 2.21
CA TYR A 924 38.01 3.33 1.15
C TYR A 924 36.49 3.46 1.43
N MET A 925 35.97 2.71 2.41
CA MET A 925 34.57 2.68 2.84
C MET A 925 34.49 2.54 4.36
N PRO A 926 34.64 3.64 5.12
CA PRO A 926 34.39 3.62 6.55
C PRO A 926 32.88 3.48 6.80
N ALA A 927 32.49 2.52 7.64
CA ALA A 927 31.09 2.17 7.83
C ALA A 927 30.27 3.25 8.59
N THR A 928 30.91 4.17 9.34
CA THR A 928 30.18 5.05 10.28
C THR A 928 30.87 6.38 10.65
N ALA A 929 31.95 6.83 10.00
CA ALA A 929 32.61 8.11 10.35
C ALA A 929 33.43 8.72 9.18
N PRO A 930 33.76 10.04 9.20
CA PRO A 930 34.73 10.63 8.28
C PRO A 930 36.08 9.90 8.41
N LEU A 931 36.82 9.80 7.31
CA LEU A 931 38.11 9.11 7.25
C LEU A 931 39.18 9.92 8.01
N HIS A 932 39.17 9.86 9.35
CA HIS A 932 40.15 10.53 10.19
C HIS A 932 41.41 9.67 10.33
N PHE A 933 42.41 9.98 9.50
CA PHE A 933 43.75 9.43 9.70
C PHE A 933 44.40 10.05 10.95
N PRO A 934 44.93 9.25 11.89
CA PRO A 934 45.54 9.77 13.11
C PRO A 934 46.77 10.65 12.78
N ALA A 935 46.94 11.75 13.52
CA ALA A 935 48.10 12.62 13.33
C ALA A 935 49.42 11.85 13.51
N GLY A 936 50.40 12.12 12.63
CA GLY A 936 51.72 11.47 12.63
C GLY A 936 51.94 10.48 11.48
N LEU A 937 53.10 9.81 11.51
CA LEU A 937 53.61 9.01 10.39
C LEU A 937 52.65 7.86 9.97
N ARG A 938 51.94 7.25 10.92
CA ARG A 938 51.00 6.15 10.63
C ARG A 938 49.78 6.60 9.84
N GLY A 939 49.16 7.73 10.21
CA GLY A 939 48.04 8.29 9.44
C GLY A 939 48.49 8.79 8.08
N PHE A 940 49.67 9.40 8.00
CA PHE A 940 50.25 9.81 6.72
C PHE A 940 50.45 8.62 5.76
N VAL A 941 51.00 7.50 6.24
CA VAL A 941 51.19 6.28 5.44
C VAL A 941 49.86 5.66 5.01
N ALA A 942 48.87 5.61 5.90
CA ALA A 942 47.54 5.07 5.59
C ALA A 942 46.79 5.93 4.54
N GLN A 943 46.87 7.26 4.67
CA GLN A 943 46.31 8.21 3.71
C GLN A 943 46.96 8.07 2.33
N SER A 944 48.28 7.87 2.33
CA SER A 944 49.07 7.67 1.13
C SER A 944 48.77 6.37 0.39
N ALA A 945 48.53 5.28 1.13
CA ALA A 945 48.12 3.99 0.59
C ALA A 945 46.75 4.05 -0.12
N CYS A 946 45.92 5.06 0.19
CA CYS A 946 44.63 5.30 -0.46
C CYS A 946 44.72 6.18 -1.72
N MET A 947 45.68 7.11 -1.77
CA MET A 947 45.76 8.11 -2.85
C MET A 947 46.32 7.55 -4.16
N VAL A 948 47.30 6.64 -4.09
CA VAL A 948 47.93 6.06 -5.29
C VAL A 948 46.92 5.27 -6.13
N PRO A 949 46.10 4.36 -5.56
CA PRO A 949 44.99 3.71 -6.27
C PRO A 949 44.03 4.69 -6.95
N TRP A 950 43.65 5.78 -6.28
CA TRP A 950 42.76 6.79 -6.84
C TRP A 950 43.32 7.44 -8.11
N PHE A 951 44.57 7.94 -8.05
CA PHE A 951 45.22 8.56 -9.21
C PHE A 951 45.37 7.59 -10.38
N VAL A 952 45.70 6.32 -10.10
CA VAL A 952 45.81 5.29 -11.13
C VAL A 952 44.45 5.02 -11.76
N MET A 953 43.36 4.92 -10.99
CA MET A 953 42.02 4.74 -11.55
C MET A 953 41.63 5.89 -12.47
N VAL A 954 41.75 7.15 -12.01
CA VAL A 954 41.41 8.33 -12.83
C VAL A 954 42.23 8.36 -14.12
N TYR A 955 43.52 8.05 -14.04
CA TYR A 955 44.39 7.94 -15.21
C TYR A 955 43.91 6.87 -16.19
N MET A 956 43.55 5.68 -15.70
CA MET A 956 43.13 4.55 -16.54
C MET A 956 41.76 4.74 -17.17
N THR A 957 40.80 5.36 -16.46
CA THR A 957 39.46 5.67 -16.99
C THR A 957 39.53 6.55 -18.24
N VAL A 958 40.54 7.44 -18.32
CA VAL A 958 40.77 8.29 -19.49
C VAL A 958 41.66 7.61 -20.54
N GLN A 959 42.68 6.87 -20.10
CA GLN A 959 43.69 6.30 -21.00
C GLN A 959 43.18 5.07 -21.78
N LEU A 960 42.41 4.16 -21.18
CA LEU A 960 41.99 2.91 -21.83
C LEU A 960 41.05 3.14 -23.03
N PRO A 961 39.99 3.97 -22.94
CA PRO A 961 39.13 4.26 -24.09
C PRO A 961 39.90 4.89 -25.25
N TYR A 962 40.85 5.79 -24.94
CA TYR A 962 41.73 6.41 -25.94
C TYR A 962 42.58 5.37 -26.69
N LEU A 963 43.16 4.41 -25.97
CA LEU A 963 43.96 3.34 -26.57
C LEU A 963 43.12 2.44 -27.48
N ILE A 964 41.90 2.08 -27.07
CA ILE A 964 40.96 1.28 -27.87
C ILE A 964 40.62 2.03 -29.18
N CYS A 965 40.25 3.30 -29.08
CA CYS A 965 39.95 4.13 -30.24
C CYS A 965 41.15 4.26 -31.20
N ALA A 966 42.36 4.47 -30.66
CA ALA A 966 43.58 4.54 -31.45
C ALA A 966 43.88 3.21 -32.18
N ILE A 967 43.69 2.07 -31.51
CA ILE A 967 43.88 0.74 -32.09
C ILE A 967 42.86 0.49 -33.22
N LEU A 968 41.59 0.80 -32.99
CA LEU A 968 40.52 0.60 -33.97
C LEU A 968 40.70 1.51 -35.19
N ALA A 969 40.93 2.81 -34.99
CA ALA A 969 41.10 3.76 -36.09
C ALA A 969 42.32 3.43 -36.96
N VAL A 970 43.47 3.15 -36.33
CA VAL A 970 44.72 2.82 -37.06
C VAL A 970 44.70 1.41 -37.65
N GLY A 971 44.07 0.46 -36.95
CA GLY A 971 43.93 -0.93 -37.41
C GLY A 971 43.02 -1.06 -38.61
N LEU A 972 41.81 -0.48 -38.52
CA LEU A 972 40.74 -0.59 -39.53
C LEU A 972 40.87 0.45 -40.66
N ARG A 973 41.81 1.40 -40.55
CA ARG A 973 41.99 2.51 -41.52
C ARG A 973 40.71 3.33 -41.75
N VAL A 974 39.89 3.49 -40.72
CA VAL A 974 38.68 4.31 -40.81
C VAL A 974 39.08 5.76 -40.61
N GLY A 975 38.88 6.58 -41.65
CA GLY A 975 39.18 8.00 -41.63
C GLY A 975 40.67 8.30 -41.35
N ASN A 976 41.01 9.07 -40.30
CA ASN A 976 42.38 9.45 -39.93
C ASN A 976 43.12 8.30 -39.19
N GLY A 977 43.22 7.15 -39.87
CA GLY A 977 43.83 5.90 -39.37
C GLY A 977 45.36 5.85 -39.47
N ASP A 978 46.03 6.99 -39.61
CA ASP A 978 47.49 7.05 -39.61
C ASP A 978 48.03 7.07 -38.16
N PRO A 979 49.10 6.32 -37.84
CA PRO A 979 49.73 6.34 -36.52
C PRO A 979 50.07 7.75 -36.00
N GLU A 980 50.38 8.68 -36.91
CA GLU A 980 50.78 10.04 -36.58
C GLU A 980 49.65 10.90 -36.03
N ALA A 981 48.40 10.52 -36.32
CA ALA A 981 47.19 11.20 -35.87
C ALA A 981 46.81 10.92 -34.41
N TRP A 982 47.43 9.91 -33.79
CA TRP A 982 47.06 9.40 -32.48
C TRP A 982 48.28 9.40 -31.51
N PRO A 983 48.72 10.59 -31.04
CA PRO A 983 49.87 10.74 -30.13
C PRO A 983 49.63 10.13 -28.74
N ASP A 984 50.61 10.17 -27.83
CA ASP A 984 50.36 9.78 -26.43
C ASP A 984 49.50 10.85 -25.73
N LEU A 985 48.39 10.45 -25.12
CA LEU A 985 47.47 11.35 -24.41
C LEU A 985 48.10 11.97 -23.16
N PHE A 986 48.80 11.13 -22.39
CA PHE A 986 49.63 11.50 -21.24
C PHE A 986 51.12 11.38 -21.58
N GLY A 987 51.96 12.10 -20.85
CA GLY A 987 53.42 12.04 -20.99
C GLY A 987 54.07 10.91 -20.22
N ASN A 988 55.41 10.85 -20.29
CA ASN A 988 56.17 9.82 -19.58
C ASN A 988 56.21 10.12 -18.08
N VAL A 989 55.75 9.17 -17.25
CA VAL A 989 55.78 9.28 -15.78
C VAL A 989 57.21 9.51 -15.25
N ALA A 990 58.24 9.09 -15.97
CA ALA A 990 59.65 9.36 -15.63
C ALA A 990 60.04 10.86 -15.68
N ASP A 991 59.15 11.74 -16.14
CA ASP A 991 59.38 13.19 -16.10
C ASP A 991 58.75 13.85 -14.86
N ALA A 992 57.99 13.12 -14.05
CA ALA A 992 57.22 13.62 -12.90
C ALA A 992 58.05 13.98 -11.64
N TYR A 993 59.33 14.36 -11.79
CA TYR A 993 60.21 14.70 -10.66
C TYR A 993 60.09 16.17 -10.19
N THR A 994 59.13 16.94 -10.72
CA THR A 994 58.73 18.27 -10.23
C THR A 994 57.23 18.42 -10.41
N LEU A 995 56.56 19.22 -9.58
CA LEU A 995 55.11 19.46 -9.70
C LEU A 995 54.77 20.12 -11.03
N ARG A 996 55.65 21.01 -11.50
CA ARG A 996 55.55 21.60 -12.85
C ARG A 996 55.55 20.54 -13.95
N ASN A 997 56.44 19.56 -13.88
CA ASN A 997 56.50 18.51 -14.89
C ASN A 997 55.39 17.47 -14.73
N LEU A 998 55.00 17.11 -13.51
CA LEU A 998 53.86 16.22 -13.28
C LEU A 998 52.61 16.77 -13.96
N TRP A 999 52.21 18.00 -13.60
CA TRP A 999 50.99 18.58 -14.14
C TRP A 999 51.12 19.02 -15.60
N GLY A 1000 52.29 19.54 -16.00
CA GLY A 1000 52.49 20.11 -17.33
C GLY A 1000 52.93 19.12 -18.41
N LYS A 1001 53.84 18.20 -18.09
CA LYS A 1001 54.42 17.25 -19.05
C LYS A 1001 53.80 15.87 -18.97
N VAL A 1002 53.30 15.43 -17.81
CA VAL A 1002 52.73 14.09 -17.64
C VAL A 1002 51.20 14.14 -17.75
N TRP A 1003 50.53 14.88 -16.88
CA TRP A 1003 49.06 14.87 -16.76
C TRP A 1003 48.35 15.70 -17.85
N HIS A 1004 48.68 16.98 -18.01
CA HIS A 1004 48.03 17.86 -19.00
C HIS A 1004 48.79 17.97 -20.32
N GLN A 1005 49.62 16.99 -20.71
CA GLN A 1005 50.45 17.07 -21.92
C GLN A 1005 49.67 17.53 -23.16
N SER A 1006 48.50 16.93 -23.37
CA SER A 1006 47.59 17.21 -24.50
C SER A 1006 46.79 18.51 -24.36
N PHE A 1007 46.58 19.02 -23.13
CA PHE A 1007 45.80 20.23 -22.85
C PHE A 1007 46.63 21.47 -22.54
N ARG A 1008 47.93 21.31 -22.33
CA ARG A 1008 48.83 22.37 -21.86
C ARG A 1008 48.77 23.63 -22.74
N ARG A 1009 48.73 23.46 -24.06
CA ARG A 1009 48.64 24.59 -25.00
C ARG A 1009 47.38 25.42 -24.78
N HIS A 1010 46.24 24.75 -24.60
CA HIS A 1010 44.93 25.37 -24.40
C HIS A 1010 44.83 26.10 -23.05
N PHE A 1011 45.29 25.46 -21.97
CA PHE A 1011 45.28 26.09 -20.65
C PHE A 1011 46.27 27.27 -20.57
N CYS A 1012 47.47 27.13 -21.12
CA CYS A 1012 48.45 28.21 -21.11
C CYS A 1012 48.10 29.37 -22.06
N TYR A 1013 47.28 29.14 -23.09
CA TYR A 1013 46.84 30.19 -24.03
C TYR A 1013 46.15 31.34 -23.30
N TRP A 1014 45.16 31.03 -22.46
CA TRP A 1014 44.43 32.03 -21.69
C TRP A 1014 45.35 32.76 -20.71
N GLY A 1015 46.34 32.06 -20.15
CA GLY A 1015 47.40 32.69 -19.38
C GLY A 1015 48.22 33.70 -20.19
N LYS A 1016 48.62 33.35 -21.42
CA LYS A 1016 49.35 34.26 -22.33
C LYS A 1016 48.48 35.46 -22.73
N PHE A 1017 47.19 35.23 -22.96
CA PHE A 1017 46.23 36.29 -23.23
C PHE A 1017 46.15 37.27 -22.07
N VAL A 1018 46.00 36.79 -20.84
CA VAL A 1018 45.98 37.62 -19.62
C VAL A 1018 47.30 38.39 -19.45
N VAL A 1019 48.46 37.74 -19.65
CA VAL A 1019 49.78 38.39 -19.63
C VAL A 1019 49.86 39.53 -20.66
N ARG A 1020 49.28 39.34 -21.86
CA ARG A 1020 49.25 40.37 -22.92
C ARG A 1020 48.33 41.54 -22.56
N VAL A 1021 47.13 41.25 -22.06
CA VAL A 1021 46.16 42.27 -21.62
C VAL A 1021 46.72 43.10 -20.47
N LEU A 1022 47.40 42.46 -19.52
CA LEU A 1022 48.02 43.10 -18.36
C LEU A 1022 49.41 43.71 -18.67
N ARG A 1023 49.89 43.63 -19.93
CA ARG A 1023 51.20 44.15 -20.38
C ARG A 1023 52.40 43.65 -19.56
N ILE A 1024 52.35 42.42 -19.05
CA ILE A 1024 53.45 41.82 -18.29
C ILE A 1024 54.56 41.41 -19.27
N PRO A 1025 55.85 41.75 -19.03
CA PRO A 1025 56.93 41.40 -19.95
C PRO A 1025 57.09 39.88 -20.12
N ARG A 1026 57.15 39.41 -21.37
CA ARG A 1026 57.30 37.98 -21.71
C ARG A 1026 58.63 37.42 -21.19
N GLY A 1027 58.62 36.14 -20.81
CA GLY A 1027 59.81 35.43 -20.32
C GLY A 1027 60.22 35.79 -18.89
N THR A 1028 59.52 36.70 -18.23
CA THR A 1028 59.74 36.99 -16.80
C THR A 1028 59.14 35.91 -15.90
N TRP A 1029 59.67 35.78 -14.68
CA TRP A 1029 59.11 34.90 -13.66
C TRP A 1029 57.63 35.19 -13.41
N LEU A 1030 57.24 36.47 -13.33
CA LEU A 1030 55.85 36.89 -13.14
C LEU A 1030 54.94 36.45 -14.30
N SER A 1031 55.39 36.58 -15.54
CA SER A 1031 54.68 36.08 -16.72
C SER A 1031 54.45 34.56 -16.64
N SER A 1032 55.41 33.80 -16.10
CA SER A 1032 55.25 32.35 -15.90
C SER A 1032 54.19 32.03 -14.84
N GLN A 1033 54.21 32.73 -13.70
CA GLN A 1033 53.25 32.48 -12.61
C GLN A 1033 51.81 32.82 -13.00
N VAL A 1034 51.59 33.96 -13.67
CA VAL A 1034 50.24 34.33 -14.16
C VAL A 1034 49.70 33.26 -15.11
N GLN A 1035 50.54 32.72 -15.99
CA GLN A 1035 50.11 31.66 -16.90
C GLN A 1035 49.70 30.37 -16.17
N ILE A 1036 50.39 30.02 -15.10
CA ILE A 1036 50.10 28.81 -14.31
C ILE A 1036 48.81 28.99 -13.52
N HIS A 1037 48.63 30.12 -12.84
CA HIS A 1037 47.42 30.35 -12.06
C HIS A 1037 46.17 30.43 -12.93
N VAL A 1038 46.26 31.07 -14.12
CA VAL A 1038 45.13 31.07 -15.08
C VAL A 1038 44.84 29.66 -15.59
N ALA A 1039 45.89 28.86 -15.87
CA ALA A 1039 45.72 27.47 -16.30
C ALA A 1039 45.02 26.61 -15.23
N PHE A 1040 45.46 26.69 -13.97
CA PHE A 1040 44.85 25.94 -12.86
C PHE A 1040 43.46 26.47 -12.47
N LEU A 1041 43.18 27.76 -12.64
CA LEU A 1041 41.85 28.31 -12.43
C LEU A 1041 40.85 27.82 -13.49
N LEU A 1042 41.27 27.74 -14.75
CA LEU A 1042 40.45 27.13 -15.80
C LEU A 1042 40.19 25.64 -15.56
N SER A 1043 41.23 24.92 -15.11
CA SER A 1043 41.07 23.53 -14.65
C SER A 1043 40.09 23.43 -13.48
N ALA A 1044 40.15 24.36 -12.51
CA ALA A 1044 39.24 24.41 -11.37
C ALA A 1044 37.78 24.59 -11.81
N PHE A 1045 37.51 25.54 -12.72
CA PHE A 1045 36.15 25.77 -13.24
C PHE A 1045 35.58 24.55 -13.95
N LEU A 1046 36.42 23.81 -14.70
CA LEU A 1046 36.00 22.58 -15.35
C LEU A 1046 35.56 21.52 -14.33
N HIS A 1047 36.28 21.39 -13.21
CA HIS A 1047 35.95 20.41 -12.17
C HIS A 1047 34.82 20.87 -11.23
N CYS A 1048 34.59 22.18 -11.07
CA CYS A 1048 33.41 22.71 -10.37
C CYS A 1048 32.09 22.29 -11.04
N MET A 1049 32.12 21.99 -12.35
CA MET A 1049 30.98 21.39 -13.03
C MET A 1049 30.77 19.94 -12.57
N GLY A 1050 31.84 19.19 -12.32
CA GLY A 1050 31.76 17.87 -11.68
C GLY A 1050 31.16 17.95 -10.27
N ASP A 1051 31.54 18.97 -9.48
CA ASP A 1051 30.96 19.22 -8.16
C ASP A 1051 29.44 19.45 -8.22
N LEU A 1052 28.97 20.23 -9.21
CA LEU A 1052 27.55 20.49 -9.46
C LEU A 1052 26.75 19.20 -9.73
N MET A 1053 27.39 18.20 -10.32
CA MET A 1053 26.78 16.91 -10.66
C MET A 1053 26.61 15.98 -9.46
N ILE A 1054 27.30 16.26 -8.35
CA ILE A 1054 27.14 15.57 -7.06
C ILE A 1054 26.00 16.20 -6.26
N GLY A 1055 25.90 17.53 -6.33
CA GLY A 1055 24.87 18.34 -5.70
C GLY A 1055 25.20 19.83 -5.80
N LYS A 1056 24.18 20.68 -5.85
CA LYS A 1056 24.36 22.15 -5.96
C LYS A 1056 25.13 22.74 -4.77
N GLU A 1057 25.01 22.10 -3.61
CA GLU A 1057 25.68 22.39 -2.35
C GLU A 1057 27.19 22.08 -2.34
N HIS A 1058 27.66 21.29 -3.31
CA HIS A 1058 29.06 20.90 -3.43
C HIS A 1058 29.85 21.75 -4.41
N VAL A 1059 29.19 22.63 -5.18
CA VAL A 1059 29.82 23.48 -6.20
C VAL A 1059 30.99 24.28 -5.61
N GLY A 1060 32.18 24.10 -6.19
CA GLY A 1060 33.38 24.83 -5.77
C GLY A 1060 34.21 24.11 -4.70
N ARG A 1061 33.81 22.93 -4.24
CA ARG A 1061 34.60 22.11 -3.31
C ARG A 1061 35.92 21.65 -3.94
N SER A 1062 35.95 21.36 -5.24
CA SER A 1062 37.18 21.00 -5.96
C SER A 1062 38.10 22.19 -6.24
N LEU A 1063 37.60 23.42 -6.19
CA LEU A 1063 38.33 24.63 -6.60
C LEU A 1063 39.67 24.79 -5.86
N TRP A 1064 39.65 24.56 -4.55
CA TRP A 1064 40.82 24.76 -3.69
C TRP A 1064 41.97 23.82 -4.03
N TYR A 1065 41.68 22.57 -4.38
CA TYR A 1065 42.70 21.61 -4.79
C TYR A 1065 43.53 22.12 -5.98
N PHE A 1066 42.86 22.64 -7.01
CA PHE A 1066 43.53 23.14 -8.21
C PHE A 1066 44.31 24.44 -7.95
N VAL A 1067 43.72 25.36 -7.18
CA VAL A 1067 44.39 26.62 -6.82
C VAL A 1067 45.68 26.36 -6.04
N ILE A 1068 45.65 25.45 -5.06
CA ILE A 1068 46.81 25.11 -4.22
C ILE A 1068 47.92 24.45 -5.05
N ASN A 1069 47.59 23.61 -6.04
CA ASN A 1069 48.61 23.06 -6.95
C ASN A 1069 49.32 24.14 -7.77
N GLY A 1070 48.61 25.19 -8.20
CA GLY A 1070 49.23 26.35 -8.84
C GLY A 1070 50.20 27.07 -7.91
N MET A 1071 49.81 27.31 -6.66
CA MET A 1071 50.65 27.94 -5.63
C MET A 1071 51.89 27.10 -5.29
N ALA A 1072 51.76 25.78 -5.25
CA ALA A 1072 52.86 24.86 -4.97
C ALA A 1072 53.93 24.87 -6.05
N ILE A 1073 53.51 24.96 -7.32
CA ILE A 1073 54.42 25.15 -8.44
C ILE A 1073 55.15 26.49 -8.32
N THR A 1074 54.44 27.56 -7.92
CA THR A 1074 55.07 28.86 -7.65
C THR A 1074 56.10 28.79 -6.53
N PHE A 1075 55.80 28.05 -5.45
CA PHE A 1075 56.73 27.80 -4.37
C PHE A 1075 57.97 27.01 -4.83
N GLU A 1076 57.77 25.90 -5.53
CA GLU A 1076 58.83 25.06 -6.12
C GLU A 1076 59.75 25.89 -7.03
N ASP A 1077 59.18 26.68 -7.94
CA ASP A 1077 59.93 27.59 -8.81
C ASP A 1077 60.75 28.62 -8.04
N THR A 1078 60.18 29.15 -6.95
CA THR A 1078 60.84 30.18 -6.12
C THR A 1078 62.04 29.58 -5.39
N VAL A 1079 61.89 28.38 -4.81
CA VAL A 1079 62.98 27.65 -4.16
C VAL A 1079 64.09 27.33 -5.18
N ILE A 1080 63.73 26.85 -6.37
CA ILE A 1080 64.70 26.58 -7.45
C ILE A 1080 65.42 27.87 -7.89
N ALA A 1081 64.69 28.99 -8.01
CA ALA A 1081 65.27 30.28 -8.38
C ALA A 1081 66.22 30.83 -7.29
N LEU A 1082 65.87 30.69 -6.02
CA LEU A 1082 66.70 31.08 -4.88
C LEU A 1082 67.94 30.20 -4.76
N ALA A 1083 67.81 28.88 -4.95
CA ALA A 1083 68.94 27.95 -4.95
C ALA A 1083 69.95 28.30 -6.08
N LYS A 1084 69.45 28.61 -7.28
CA LYS A 1084 70.28 29.09 -8.40
C LYS A 1084 71.00 30.41 -8.07
N ARG A 1085 70.32 31.36 -7.41
CA ARG A 1085 70.93 32.63 -6.96
C ARG A 1085 71.96 32.43 -5.85
N ALA A 1086 71.79 31.42 -5.00
CA ALA A 1086 72.72 31.04 -3.94
C ALA A 1086 73.90 30.18 -4.46
N GLY A 1087 74.04 30.00 -5.78
CA GLY A 1087 75.16 29.26 -6.38
C GLY A 1087 74.97 27.74 -6.47
N TYR A 1088 73.87 27.19 -5.97
CA TYR A 1088 73.55 25.76 -6.10
C TYR A 1088 73.02 25.48 -7.52
N GLY A 1089 73.67 24.56 -8.24
CA GLY A 1089 73.27 24.13 -9.59
C GLY A 1089 73.88 24.93 -10.76
N ALA A 1090 74.80 25.87 -10.51
CA ALA A 1090 75.49 26.63 -11.56
C ALA A 1090 76.29 25.75 -12.54
N ALA A 1091 76.81 24.60 -12.10
CA ALA A 1091 77.55 23.65 -12.95
C ALA A 1091 76.65 22.76 -13.84
N GLN A 1092 75.33 22.73 -13.59
CA GLN A 1092 74.39 21.83 -14.28
C GLN A 1092 73.46 22.57 -15.25
N ALA A 1093 73.61 23.88 -15.38
CA ALA A 1093 72.72 24.76 -16.13
C ALA A 1093 72.92 24.72 -17.65
N GLN A 1094 73.92 23.98 -18.18
CA GLN A 1094 74.21 24.00 -19.63
C GLN A 1094 74.03 22.70 -20.40
N THR A 1095 74.02 21.50 -19.81
CA THR A 1095 73.74 20.27 -20.60
C THR A 1095 73.22 19.14 -19.73
N GLY A 1096 71.95 18.78 -19.92
CA GLY A 1096 71.40 17.49 -19.52
C GLY A 1096 70.42 17.51 -18.34
N PRO A 1097 69.70 16.39 -18.14
CA PRO A 1097 68.76 16.24 -17.04
C PRO A 1097 69.42 16.33 -15.66
N PRO A 1098 68.65 16.67 -14.60
CA PRO A 1098 69.17 16.69 -13.23
C PRO A 1098 69.79 15.34 -12.84
N SER A 1099 70.81 15.37 -11.97
CA SER A 1099 71.50 14.17 -11.49
C SER A 1099 70.52 13.21 -10.82
N TYR A 1100 70.84 11.91 -10.86
CA TYR A 1100 69.98 10.87 -10.30
C TYR A 1100 69.54 11.13 -8.83
N PRO A 1101 70.41 11.59 -7.92
CA PRO A 1101 70.00 11.94 -6.55
C PRO A 1101 69.01 13.10 -6.48
N LEU A 1102 69.19 14.13 -7.33
CA LEU A 1102 68.29 15.28 -7.37
C LEU A 1102 66.91 14.91 -7.94
N ARG A 1103 66.88 13.93 -8.86
CA ARG A 1103 65.62 13.34 -9.35
C ARG A 1103 64.91 12.54 -8.26
N ILE A 1104 65.63 11.74 -7.47
CA ILE A 1104 65.03 11.02 -6.32
C ILE A 1104 64.40 12.01 -5.34
N LEU A 1105 65.12 13.10 -4.99
CA LEU A 1105 64.59 14.15 -4.13
C LEU A 1105 63.35 14.81 -4.75
N GLY A 1106 63.37 15.08 -6.05
CA GLY A 1106 62.24 15.62 -6.79
C GLY A 1106 61.01 14.69 -6.79
N TYR A 1107 61.22 13.38 -7.01
CA TYR A 1107 60.13 12.40 -6.89
C TYR A 1107 59.57 12.31 -5.48
N ALA A 1108 60.43 12.35 -4.46
CA ALA A 1108 59.99 12.38 -3.07
C ALA A 1108 59.14 13.63 -2.80
N TRP A 1109 59.57 14.81 -3.26
CA TRP A 1109 58.79 16.05 -3.17
C TRP A 1109 57.41 15.92 -3.84
N VAL A 1110 57.36 15.42 -5.07
CA VAL A 1110 56.11 15.24 -5.81
C VAL A 1110 55.18 14.24 -5.13
N VAL A 1111 55.69 13.11 -4.67
CA VAL A 1111 54.91 12.10 -3.95
C VAL A 1111 54.37 12.67 -2.65
N LEU A 1112 55.20 13.31 -1.83
CA LEU A 1112 54.79 13.94 -0.57
C LEU A 1112 53.72 15.01 -0.80
N TRP A 1113 53.86 15.84 -1.84
CA TRP A 1113 52.88 16.85 -2.19
C TRP A 1113 51.54 16.23 -2.62
N CYS A 1114 51.55 15.21 -3.49
CA CYS A 1114 50.34 14.53 -3.92
C CYS A 1114 49.64 13.80 -2.76
N MET A 1115 50.41 13.24 -1.83
CA MET A 1115 49.88 12.62 -0.59
C MET A 1115 49.21 13.66 0.31
N TRP A 1116 49.79 14.85 0.44
CA TRP A 1116 49.27 15.92 1.29
C TRP A 1116 48.06 16.64 0.66
N SER A 1117 48.12 16.95 -0.64
CA SER A 1117 47.09 17.72 -1.34
C SER A 1117 45.92 16.86 -1.82
N GLY A 1118 46.14 15.58 -2.12
CA GLY A 1118 45.11 14.65 -2.58
C GLY A 1118 43.84 14.55 -1.71
N PRO A 1119 43.96 14.47 -0.38
CA PRO A 1119 42.84 14.52 0.56
C PRO A 1119 41.92 15.73 0.39
N ILE A 1120 42.46 16.90 0.05
CA ILE A 1120 41.69 18.13 -0.21
C ILE A 1120 40.70 17.94 -1.36
N TYR A 1121 41.04 17.08 -2.33
CA TYR A 1121 40.14 16.72 -3.42
C TYR A 1121 39.26 15.51 -3.08
N LYS A 1122 39.79 14.52 -2.37
CA LYS A 1122 39.19 13.21 -2.17
C LYS A 1122 38.20 13.14 -1.00
N ASP A 1123 38.51 13.78 0.12
CA ASP A 1123 37.81 13.50 1.38
C ASP A 1123 36.37 14.03 1.34
N TRP A 1124 36.15 15.22 0.77
CA TRP A 1124 34.79 15.74 0.59
C TRP A 1124 33.98 14.91 -0.42
N LEU A 1125 34.61 14.27 -1.42
CA LEU A 1125 33.95 13.32 -2.33
C LEU A 1125 33.47 12.09 -1.56
N LEU A 1126 34.34 11.53 -0.70
CA LEU A 1126 34.01 10.39 0.17
C LEU A 1126 32.92 10.74 1.20
N GLU A 1127 32.99 11.93 1.81
CA GLU A 1127 31.97 12.47 2.73
C GLU A 1127 30.63 12.70 2.02
N SER A 1128 30.68 13.04 0.73
CA SER A 1128 29.50 13.12 -0.14
C SER A 1128 28.99 11.73 -0.55
N GLY A 1129 29.42 10.65 0.11
CA GLY A 1129 28.92 9.29 -0.08
C GLY A 1129 29.51 8.58 -1.30
N VAL A 1130 30.44 9.23 -2.01
CA VAL A 1130 31.01 8.71 -3.25
C VAL A 1130 32.21 7.81 -2.95
N HIS A 1131 32.00 6.50 -2.88
CA HIS A 1131 33.08 5.53 -2.63
C HIS A 1131 33.81 5.06 -3.91
N LEU A 1132 35.12 4.75 -3.82
CA LEU A 1132 35.92 4.30 -4.98
C LEU A 1132 35.37 3.04 -5.66
N GLY A 1133 34.67 2.16 -4.92
CA GLY A 1133 34.07 0.95 -5.48
C GLY A 1133 33.01 1.23 -6.55
N ASN A 1134 32.48 2.47 -6.61
CA ASN A 1134 31.45 2.89 -7.55
C ASN A 1134 32.03 3.48 -8.86
N PHE A 1135 33.36 3.60 -8.98
CA PHE A 1135 34.07 4.18 -10.13
C PHE A 1135 34.76 3.17 -11.03
N LEU A 1136 34.70 1.88 -10.68
CA LEU A 1136 35.52 0.85 -11.30
C LEU A 1136 35.15 0.69 -12.79
N PRO A 1137 36.04 1.01 -13.74
CA PRO A 1137 35.83 0.64 -15.13
C PRO A 1137 35.93 -0.89 -15.24
N TYR A 1138 34.92 -1.53 -15.80
CA TYR A 1138 34.87 -2.99 -15.98
C TYR A 1138 36.17 -3.53 -16.59
N SER A 1139 36.97 -4.26 -15.81
CA SER A 1139 38.05 -5.07 -16.34
C SER A 1139 37.49 -6.33 -17.02
N PRO A 1140 37.78 -6.56 -18.31
CA PRO A 1140 37.38 -7.79 -19.01
C PRO A 1140 37.97 -9.05 -18.37
N VAL A 1141 39.15 -8.96 -17.76
CA VAL A 1141 39.85 -10.09 -17.12
C VAL A 1141 39.07 -10.57 -15.90
N ARG A 1142 38.59 -9.64 -15.07
CA ARG A 1142 37.77 -9.94 -13.90
C ARG A 1142 36.37 -10.47 -14.24
N SER A 1143 35.83 -10.07 -15.39
CA SER A 1143 34.48 -10.50 -15.84
C SER A 1143 34.49 -11.79 -16.66
N LEU A 1144 35.62 -12.16 -17.28
CA LEU A 1144 35.75 -13.41 -18.06
C LEU A 1144 36.47 -14.55 -17.32
N ILE A 1145 37.41 -14.24 -16.42
CA ILE A 1145 38.29 -15.25 -15.79
C ILE A 1145 37.93 -15.48 -14.32
N LEU A 1146 37.49 -14.45 -13.59
CA LEU A 1146 37.22 -14.57 -12.16
C LEU A 1146 35.95 -15.35 -11.78
N PRO A 1147 34.85 -15.38 -12.55
CA PRO A 1147 33.69 -16.23 -12.21
C PRO A 1147 34.07 -17.72 -12.12
N ALA A 1148 34.96 -18.17 -13.01
CA ALA A 1148 35.48 -19.55 -13.01
C ALA A 1148 36.46 -19.85 -11.87
N LEU A 1149 37.09 -18.82 -11.28
CA LEU A 1149 37.97 -18.96 -10.10
C LEU A 1149 37.22 -18.74 -8.78
N TYR A 1150 36.12 -17.97 -8.77
CA TYR A 1150 35.28 -17.76 -7.60
C TYR A 1150 34.49 -19.03 -7.22
N GLU A 1151 34.00 -19.81 -8.19
CA GLU A 1151 33.45 -21.15 -7.93
C GLU A 1151 34.47 -22.13 -7.33
N ALA A 1152 35.77 -21.88 -7.52
CA ALA A 1152 36.84 -22.75 -7.04
C ALA A 1152 37.40 -22.37 -5.65
N ILE A 1153 37.09 -21.17 -5.13
CA ILE A 1153 37.67 -20.64 -3.89
C ILE A 1153 36.63 -20.40 -2.78
N ASP A 1154 35.33 -20.58 -3.04
CA ASP A 1154 34.26 -20.47 -2.03
C ASP A 1154 34.14 -21.73 -1.14
N VAL A 1155 35.27 -22.13 -0.56
CA VAL A 1155 35.38 -23.03 0.61
C VAL A 1155 36.43 -22.44 1.56
N SER A 1156 36.10 -21.32 2.24
CA SER A 1156 36.69 -20.95 3.54
C SER A 1156 35.93 -19.81 4.22
#